data_AF-A0A1Y1Y113-F1
#
_entry.id   AF-A0A1Y1Y113-F1
#
_cell.length_a   1.000
_cell.length_b   1.000
_cell.length_c   1.000
_cell.angle_alpha   90.00
_cell.angle_beta   90.00
_cell.angle_gamma   90.00
#
_symmetry.space_group_name_H-M   'P 1'
#
loop_
_entity.id
_entity.type
_entity.pdbx_description
1 polymer ?
#
loop_
_entity_poly.entity_id
_entity_poly.type
_entity_poly.pdbx_seq_one_letter_code
_entity_poly.pdbx_strand_id
1 'polypeptide(L)'
;MLEAEAKLGNADAIFTLAELNFFSYYGYPRNLTLAFDYYSKLASEKGNATAQRMVGFMFATGIGNVVERDQGKALLYSTFAASGGDYEAQMMVGFRYLMGIGTSRNCEKAVEQYKKVADKAMEHYHSGPSNRRVPPSPKMRLPDEHGGIYGYAHNGGSVHRDPSDVEDILQYTRELAESGDIQAQINLAHIYYRGGHHIERNYQEAFKYYSSVAEQKFYKNQVRDVSDAEANRLIAQACGMMGEMYRRGEGVVQDDKAAYKWYQRGVRLESPIANNGLGDMYLKGIVVAKNVEEARRYFEVASSMDYPEAHVNLGLLHLKAPVPDYEKAYALFFKAYEGHHIPAYYHLAELIHKGHVEQPCSTVVTLYKNFVERMDWLHSPFPDAHRAYKKGDIETAFLRYLIGAEMGYEIGQTNVAWLLDHDRFEIMEQSPDLIPKDLPLIYWARSANQGQSNSKVKMGDYYYYGIGTEVDLKKAALCYEKAAKHDLNELGMWNLGWMYENGLGVPKDFHLAKRMYDSSLIENAEAYLPVTLSLIKLSAKYTWSYLLGEDVGDGFFFTSPPRLEEDTQRAPLNPLDEPEKELDRIAEGEDYHQRARKKREDDEDYAEQQESSEEEGDFIEDLVILALCLLVGWMVYVRQFRAAGPNPQPLPPQMDPRWRWGPLA
;
A
#
# COMPACT_ATOMS: atom_id res chain seq x y z
N MET A 1 -13.92 17.04 -35.47
CA MET A 1 -13.39 18.39 -35.19
C MET A 1 -11.98 18.31 -34.61
N LEU A 2 -11.79 17.64 -33.47
CA LEU A 2 -10.45 17.45 -32.86
C LEU A 2 -9.41 16.88 -33.83
N GLU A 3 -9.76 15.85 -34.61
CA GLU A 3 -8.85 15.29 -35.62
C GLU A 3 -8.46 16.27 -36.73
N ALA A 4 -9.36 17.17 -37.12
CA ALA A 4 -9.08 18.20 -38.12
C ALA A 4 -8.09 19.23 -37.55
N GLU A 5 -8.33 19.69 -36.32
CA GLU A 5 -7.42 20.60 -35.60
C GLU A 5 -6.04 19.96 -35.32
N ALA A 6 -6.02 18.66 -35.02
CA ALA A 6 -4.77 17.92 -34.84
C ALA A 6 -3.96 17.81 -36.14
N LYS A 7 -4.63 17.67 -37.29
CA LYS A 7 -3.99 17.74 -38.62
C LYS A 7 -3.42 19.14 -38.91
N LEU A 8 -4.04 20.20 -38.37
CA LEU A 8 -3.52 21.56 -38.42
C LEU A 8 -2.37 21.83 -37.43
N GLY A 9 -1.97 20.83 -36.63
CA GLY A 9 -0.86 20.95 -35.68
C GLY A 9 -1.22 21.62 -34.37
N ASN A 10 -2.51 21.71 -34.01
CA ASN A 10 -2.95 22.26 -32.73
C ASN A 10 -2.50 21.34 -31.57
N ALA A 11 -1.77 21.90 -30.58
CA ALA A 11 -1.21 21.13 -29.47
C ALA A 11 -2.29 20.47 -28.60
N ASP A 12 -3.29 21.27 -28.22
CA ASP A 12 -4.32 20.86 -27.26
C ASP A 12 -5.24 19.82 -27.89
N ALA A 13 -5.50 19.94 -29.19
CA ALA A 13 -6.26 18.94 -29.95
C ALA A 13 -5.51 17.60 -30.02
N ILE A 14 -4.19 17.62 -30.30
CA ILE A 14 -3.36 16.41 -30.32
C ILE A 14 -3.33 15.76 -28.93
N PHE A 15 -3.11 16.54 -27.88
CA PHE A 15 -3.09 16.03 -26.50
C PHE A 15 -4.43 15.41 -26.10
N THR A 16 -5.54 16.11 -26.38
CA THR A 16 -6.89 15.62 -26.06
C THR A 16 -7.20 14.31 -26.81
N LEU A 17 -6.78 14.19 -28.08
CA LEU A 17 -6.92 12.94 -28.82
C LEU A 17 -6.07 11.82 -28.21
N ALA A 18 -4.84 12.12 -27.77
CA ALA A 18 -3.99 11.13 -27.11
C ALA A 18 -4.65 10.61 -25.82
N GLU A 19 -5.18 11.50 -24.98
CA GLU A 19 -5.90 11.17 -23.74
C GLU A 19 -7.17 10.35 -24.01
N LEU A 20 -7.95 10.71 -25.04
CA LEU A 20 -9.14 9.95 -25.45
C LEU A 20 -8.79 8.51 -25.87
N ASN A 21 -7.74 8.36 -26.69
CA ASN A 21 -7.29 7.05 -27.15
C ASN A 21 -6.65 6.21 -26.02
N PHE A 22 -6.09 6.85 -24.99
CA PHE A 22 -5.45 6.17 -23.87
C PHE A 22 -6.44 5.76 -22.76
N PHE A 23 -7.26 6.70 -22.27
CA PHE A 23 -8.16 6.44 -21.13
C PHE A 23 -9.59 6.07 -21.51
N SER A 24 -9.96 6.05 -22.80
CA SER A 24 -11.31 5.66 -23.25
C SER A 24 -12.42 6.57 -22.68
N TYR A 25 -12.16 7.87 -22.56
CA TYR A 25 -13.16 8.79 -22.03
C TYR A 25 -14.40 8.86 -22.94
N TYR A 26 -15.58 9.02 -22.32
CA TYR A 26 -16.88 9.20 -23.00
C TYR A 26 -17.29 8.05 -23.93
N GLY A 27 -16.76 6.84 -23.72
CA GLY A 27 -17.05 5.67 -24.55
C GLY A 27 -16.30 5.67 -25.89
N TYR A 28 -15.26 6.50 -26.02
CA TYR A 28 -14.35 6.46 -27.16
C TYR A 28 -13.46 5.21 -27.10
N PRO A 29 -13.32 4.41 -28.16
CA PRO A 29 -12.56 3.15 -28.09
C PRO A 29 -11.07 3.40 -27.81
N ARG A 30 -10.48 2.57 -26.94
CA ARG A 30 -9.06 2.61 -26.60
C ARG A 30 -8.20 2.17 -27.79
N ASN A 31 -7.17 2.95 -28.09
CA ASN A 31 -6.16 2.61 -29.09
C ASN A 31 -4.79 3.15 -28.64
N LEU A 32 -4.00 2.27 -28.00
CA LEU A 32 -2.72 2.65 -27.40
C LEU A 32 -1.67 3.03 -28.45
N THR A 33 -1.72 2.44 -29.65
CA THR A 33 -0.81 2.78 -30.75
C THR A 33 -1.03 4.21 -31.22
N LEU A 34 -2.28 4.59 -31.48
CA LEU A 34 -2.60 5.98 -31.84
C LEU A 34 -2.29 6.96 -30.71
N ALA A 35 -2.54 6.57 -29.46
CA ALA A 35 -2.16 7.39 -28.31
C ALA A 35 -0.64 7.65 -28.28
N PHE A 36 0.18 6.60 -28.48
CA PHE A 36 1.64 6.73 -28.54
C PHE A 36 2.10 7.64 -29.67
N ASP A 37 1.50 7.54 -30.86
CA ASP A 37 1.85 8.39 -32.00
C ASP A 37 1.56 9.87 -31.69
N TYR A 38 0.39 10.17 -31.11
CA TYR A 38 0.04 11.54 -30.72
C TYR A 38 0.94 12.08 -29.59
N TYR A 39 1.22 11.27 -28.56
CA TYR A 39 2.14 11.69 -27.49
C TYR A 39 3.56 11.91 -28.03
N SER A 40 4.07 11.00 -28.87
CA SER A 40 5.41 11.10 -29.46
C SER A 40 5.53 12.32 -30.38
N LYS A 41 4.51 12.60 -31.17
CA LYS A 41 4.44 13.82 -31.99
C LYS A 41 4.50 15.07 -31.12
N LEU A 42 3.70 15.13 -30.05
CA LEU A 42 3.66 16.31 -29.18
C LEU A 42 4.95 16.48 -28.36
N ALA A 43 5.56 15.37 -27.93
CA ALA A 43 6.82 15.36 -27.20
C ALA A 43 8.00 15.85 -28.07
N SER A 44 8.06 15.43 -29.33
CA SER A 44 9.16 15.77 -30.26
C SER A 44 9.01 17.14 -30.92
N GLU A 45 7.80 17.51 -31.36
CA GLU A 45 7.59 18.78 -32.08
C GLU A 45 7.47 19.98 -31.15
N LYS A 46 6.84 19.82 -29.97
CA LYS A 46 6.52 20.94 -29.07
C LYS A 46 7.19 20.87 -27.70
N GLY A 47 7.83 19.76 -27.36
CA GLY A 47 8.47 19.59 -26.05
C GLY A 47 7.48 19.62 -24.89
N ASN A 48 6.23 19.18 -25.09
CA ASN A 48 5.24 19.15 -24.03
C ASN A 48 5.64 18.16 -22.92
N ALA A 49 5.77 18.64 -21.68
CA ALA A 49 6.27 17.85 -20.56
C ALA A 49 5.38 16.64 -20.22
N THR A 50 4.06 16.82 -20.24
CA THR A 50 3.10 15.74 -19.95
C THR A 50 3.13 14.66 -21.04
N ALA A 51 3.24 15.05 -22.31
CA ALA A 51 3.42 14.08 -23.40
C ALA A 51 4.76 13.34 -23.31
N GLN A 52 5.85 14.04 -22.99
CA GLN A 52 7.15 13.39 -22.74
C GLN A 52 7.05 12.37 -21.60
N ARG A 53 6.36 12.69 -20.51
CA ARG A 53 6.09 11.73 -19.42
C ARG A 53 5.31 10.52 -19.93
N MET A 54 4.24 10.71 -20.70
CA MET A 54 3.44 9.59 -21.21
C MET A 54 4.22 8.69 -22.17
N VAL A 55 5.09 9.25 -23.02
CA VAL A 55 6.03 8.48 -23.85
C VAL A 55 7.00 7.69 -22.96
N GLY A 56 7.58 8.33 -21.93
CA GLY A 56 8.45 7.66 -20.97
C GLY A 56 7.76 6.52 -20.21
N PHE A 57 6.51 6.72 -19.82
CA PHE A 57 5.65 5.72 -19.18
C PHE A 57 5.37 4.51 -20.09
N MET A 58 5.10 4.74 -21.39
CA MET A 58 4.89 3.66 -22.34
C MET A 58 6.17 2.84 -22.55
N PHE A 59 7.35 3.47 -22.64
CA PHE A 59 8.63 2.75 -22.65
C PHE A 59 8.93 2.03 -21.33
N ALA A 60 8.49 2.57 -20.19
CA ALA A 60 8.71 1.96 -18.87
C ALA A 60 7.97 0.63 -18.70
N THR A 61 6.74 0.59 -19.20
CA THR A 61 5.78 -0.51 -18.96
C THR A 61 5.68 -1.48 -20.13
N GLY A 62 5.97 -1.04 -21.36
CA GLY A 62 5.73 -1.83 -22.57
C GLY A 62 4.24 -2.08 -22.83
N ILE A 63 3.36 -1.23 -22.28
CA ILE A 63 1.92 -1.46 -22.28
C ILE A 63 1.35 -1.59 -23.69
N GLY A 64 0.56 -2.65 -23.92
CA GLY A 64 -0.11 -2.90 -25.18
C GLY A 64 0.81 -3.29 -26.34
N ASN A 65 2.04 -3.73 -26.05
CA ASN A 65 3.06 -4.08 -27.06
C ASN A 65 3.28 -3.00 -28.14
N VAL A 66 2.95 -1.74 -27.82
CA VAL A 66 3.12 -0.60 -28.74
C VAL A 66 4.61 -0.28 -28.91
N VAL A 67 5.36 -0.37 -27.81
CA VAL A 67 6.80 -0.19 -27.77
C VAL A 67 7.42 -1.28 -26.91
N GLU A 68 8.62 -1.72 -27.29
CA GLU A 68 9.43 -2.59 -26.44
C GLU A 68 9.84 -1.82 -25.17
N ARG A 69 9.80 -2.51 -24.03
CA ARG A 69 10.19 -1.94 -22.75
C ARG A 69 11.65 -1.48 -22.82
N ASP A 70 11.92 -0.25 -22.41
CA ASP A 70 13.25 0.34 -22.42
C ASP A 70 13.37 1.33 -21.26
N GLN A 71 13.99 0.87 -20.15
CA GLN A 71 14.12 1.68 -18.94
C GLN A 71 15.03 2.90 -19.14
N GLY A 72 15.97 2.84 -20.09
CA GLY A 72 16.85 3.96 -20.42
C GLY A 72 16.09 5.09 -21.12
N LYS A 73 15.29 4.75 -22.15
CA LYS A 73 14.39 5.73 -22.78
C LYS A 73 13.33 6.25 -21.82
N ALA A 74 12.77 5.37 -20.99
CA ALA A 74 11.81 5.76 -19.97
C ALA A 74 12.39 6.84 -19.04
N LEU A 75 13.61 6.63 -18.53
CA LEU A 75 14.30 7.61 -17.69
C LEU A 75 14.60 8.92 -18.44
N LEU A 76 15.04 8.82 -19.70
CA LEU A 76 15.36 9.99 -20.52
C LEU A 76 14.14 10.91 -20.71
N TYR A 77 13.03 10.36 -21.20
CA TYR A 77 11.80 11.12 -21.43
C TYR A 77 11.21 11.66 -20.12
N SER A 78 11.22 10.85 -19.05
CA SER A 78 10.75 11.29 -17.73
C SER A 78 11.60 12.43 -17.16
N THR A 79 12.91 12.44 -17.43
CA THR A 79 13.83 13.50 -16.98
C THR A 79 13.58 14.81 -17.74
N PHE A 80 13.31 14.76 -19.04
CA PHE A 80 12.88 15.94 -19.81
C PHE A 80 11.55 16.49 -19.29
N ALA A 81 10.57 15.61 -19.04
CA ALA A 81 9.29 16.01 -18.47
C ALA A 81 9.43 16.64 -17.07
N ALA A 82 10.26 16.05 -16.21
CA ALA A 82 10.54 16.57 -14.87
C ALA A 82 11.24 17.95 -14.92
N SER A 83 12.13 18.15 -15.90
CA SER A 83 12.77 19.44 -16.18
C SER A 83 11.78 20.47 -16.72
N GLY A 84 10.78 20.02 -17.48
CA GLY A 84 9.62 20.81 -17.91
C GLY A 84 8.63 21.14 -16.77
N GLY A 85 8.87 20.66 -15.55
CA GLY A 85 8.10 20.99 -14.37
C GLY A 85 6.88 20.09 -14.11
N ASP A 86 6.72 19.00 -14.86
CA ASP A 86 5.62 18.04 -14.67
C ASP A 86 5.73 17.34 -13.31
N TYR A 87 4.64 17.38 -12.52
CA TYR A 87 4.60 16.88 -11.14
C TYR A 87 4.81 15.37 -11.08
N GLU A 88 4.12 14.62 -11.95
CA GLU A 88 4.17 13.15 -11.96
C GLU A 88 5.51 12.65 -12.47
N ALA A 89 6.11 13.35 -13.43
CA ALA A 89 7.45 13.04 -13.91
C ALA A 89 8.52 13.25 -12.83
N GLN A 90 8.42 14.33 -12.03
CA GLN A 90 9.34 14.57 -10.91
C GLN A 90 9.25 13.44 -9.87
N MET A 91 8.04 12.98 -9.55
CA MET A 91 7.82 11.80 -8.70
C MET A 91 8.47 10.53 -9.29
N MET A 92 8.20 10.24 -10.56
CA MET A 92 8.71 9.06 -11.27
C MET A 92 10.25 9.04 -11.33
N VAL A 93 10.89 10.18 -11.65
CA VAL A 93 12.35 10.30 -11.68
C VAL A 93 12.94 10.17 -10.27
N GLY A 94 12.30 10.76 -9.26
CA GLY A 94 12.69 10.62 -7.85
C GLY A 94 12.67 9.16 -7.39
N PHE A 95 11.60 8.42 -7.71
CA PHE A 95 11.48 7.00 -7.43
C PHE A 95 12.52 6.16 -8.18
N ARG A 96 12.77 6.44 -9.46
CA ARG A 96 13.78 5.72 -10.26
C ARG A 96 15.18 5.85 -9.69
N TYR A 97 15.59 7.06 -9.28
CA TYR A 97 16.90 7.27 -8.62
C TYR A 97 16.98 6.65 -7.23
N LEU A 98 15.87 6.63 -6.49
CA LEU A 98 15.80 5.98 -5.18
C LEU A 98 16.01 4.47 -5.29
N MET A 99 15.33 3.83 -6.24
CA MET A 99 15.34 2.38 -6.39
C MET A 99 16.49 1.84 -7.24
N GLY A 100 17.00 2.62 -8.20
CA GLY A 100 17.98 2.16 -9.20
C GLY A 100 17.37 1.78 -10.57
N ILE A 101 16.13 2.18 -10.87
CA ILE A 101 15.41 1.72 -12.06
C ILE A 101 15.87 2.46 -13.32
N GLY A 102 16.68 1.79 -14.15
CA GLY A 102 17.27 2.35 -15.37
C GLY A 102 18.42 3.33 -15.09
N THR A 103 18.96 3.34 -13.87
CA THR A 103 20.08 4.20 -13.43
C THR A 103 20.72 3.61 -12.18
N SER A 104 21.97 3.96 -11.87
CA SER A 104 22.49 3.69 -10.53
C SER A 104 21.70 4.46 -9.46
N ARG A 105 21.58 3.86 -8.28
CA ARG A 105 20.99 4.48 -7.09
C ARG A 105 21.68 5.80 -6.76
N ASN A 106 20.89 6.84 -6.56
CA ASN A 106 21.38 8.15 -6.18
C ASN A 106 20.37 8.87 -5.29
N CYS A 107 20.68 8.92 -3.99
CA CYS A 107 19.76 9.48 -3.01
C CYS A 107 19.62 11.00 -3.17
N GLU A 108 20.71 11.71 -3.49
CA GLU A 108 20.74 13.16 -3.59
C GLU A 108 19.85 13.66 -4.73
N LYS A 109 19.91 13.01 -5.90
CA LYS A 109 19.03 13.29 -7.03
C LYS A 109 17.57 12.97 -6.71
N ALA A 110 17.30 11.90 -5.96
CA ALA A 110 15.95 11.61 -5.50
C ALA A 110 15.41 12.71 -4.58
N VAL A 111 16.21 13.16 -3.59
CA VAL A 111 15.85 14.31 -2.73
C VAL A 111 15.54 15.54 -3.56
N GLU A 112 16.37 15.86 -4.56
CA GLU A 112 16.18 17.05 -5.39
C GLU A 112 14.81 17.05 -6.08
N GLN A 113 14.40 15.92 -6.67
CA GLN A 113 13.11 15.82 -7.35
C GLN A 113 11.95 15.83 -6.36
N TYR A 114 12.00 15.01 -5.30
CA TYR A 114 10.94 14.98 -4.29
C TYR A 114 10.77 16.32 -3.57
N LYS A 115 11.85 17.06 -3.32
CA LYS A 115 11.80 18.39 -2.73
C LYS A 115 11.05 19.39 -3.63
N LYS A 116 11.30 19.39 -4.95
CA LYS A 116 10.57 20.26 -5.89
C LYS A 116 9.06 20.01 -5.84
N VAL A 117 8.67 18.74 -5.74
CA VAL A 117 7.27 18.31 -5.60
C VAL A 117 6.72 18.73 -4.24
N ALA A 118 7.48 18.52 -3.17
CA ALA A 118 7.11 18.88 -1.80
C ALA A 118 6.91 20.39 -1.62
N ASP A 119 7.77 21.21 -2.20
CA ASP A 119 7.65 22.66 -2.17
C ASP A 119 6.34 23.11 -2.85
N LYS A 120 6.01 22.55 -4.03
CA LYS A 120 4.72 22.79 -4.71
C LYS A 120 3.52 22.33 -3.87
N ALA A 121 3.62 21.15 -3.25
CA ALA A 121 2.55 20.60 -2.42
C ALA A 121 2.33 21.44 -1.15
N MET A 122 3.40 21.94 -0.53
CA MET A 122 3.33 22.81 0.65
C MET A 122 2.79 24.21 0.29
N GLU A 123 3.17 24.75 -0.86
CA GLU A 123 2.57 25.99 -1.38
C GLU A 123 1.06 25.81 -1.63
N HIS A 124 0.67 24.70 -2.25
CA HIS A 124 -0.75 24.40 -2.45
C HIS A 124 -1.50 24.21 -1.12
N TYR A 125 -0.89 23.54 -0.14
CA TYR A 125 -1.42 23.42 1.21
C TYR A 125 -1.70 24.80 1.84
N HIS A 126 -0.76 25.74 1.69
CA HIS A 126 -0.90 27.10 2.21
C HIS A 126 -1.81 28.00 1.39
N SER A 127 -2.16 27.66 0.15
CA SER A 127 -3.14 28.39 -0.66
C SER A 127 -4.59 28.23 -0.19
N GLY A 128 -4.84 27.35 0.78
CA GLY A 128 -6.18 27.10 1.32
C GLY A 128 -6.74 28.22 2.19
N PRO A 129 -8.05 28.20 2.48
CA PRO A 129 -8.66 29.09 3.46
C PRO A 129 -7.89 29.07 4.78
N SER A 130 -7.57 30.26 5.30
CA SER A 130 -6.81 30.43 6.54
C SER A 130 -5.40 29.76 6.53
N ASN A 131 -4.81 29.68 5.33
CA ASN A 131 -3.49 29.15 4.98
C ASN A 131 -3.30 27.63 5.20
N ARG A 132 -4.40 26.85 5.24
CA ARG A 132 -4.34 25.39 5.37
C ARG A 132 -5.48 24.72 4.60
N ARG A 133 -5.17 23.84 3.65
CA ARG A 133 -6.15 22.93 3.03
C ARG A 133 -6.28 21.66 3.85
N VAL A 134 -7.45 21.02 3.81
CA VAL A 134 -7.58 19.66 4.32
C VAL A 134 -6.75 18.72 3.44
N PRO A 135 -5.87 17.88 4.01
CA PRO A 135 -5.16 16.85 3.25
C PRO A 135 -6.12 15.99 2.42
N PRO A 136 -5.70 15.41 1.28
CA PRO A 136 -6.48 14.43 0.53
C PRO A 136 -6.93 13.24 1.38
N SER A 137 -7.92 12.49 0.89
CA SER A 137 -8.34 11.24 1.55
C SER A 137 -7.23 10.18 1.44
N PRO A 138 -7.09 9.28 2.43
CA PRO A 138 -6.16 8.16 2.33
C PRO A 138 -6.41 7.34 1.07
N LYS A 139 -5.32 6.83 0.49
CA LYS A 139 -5.37 6.00 -0.72
C LYS A 139 -5.78 4.59 -0.37
N MET A 140 -6.46 3.94 -1.31
CA MET A 140 -7.02 2.62 -1.10
C MET A 140 -6.20 1.56 -1.83
N ARG A 141 -5.81 0.53 -1.08
CA ARG A 141 -5.28 -0.72 -1.62
C ARG A 141 -6.47 -1.63 -1.92
N LEU A 142 -6.63 -2.03 -3.17
CA LEU A 142 -7.71 -2.90 -3.63
C LEU A 142 -7.75 -4.23 -2.86
N PRO A 143 -6.62 -4.94 -2.66
CA PRO A 143 -6.64 -6.16 -1.87
C PRO A 143 -7.29 -6.00 -0.48
N ASP A 144 -7.12 -4.85 0.18
CA ASP A 144 -7.66 -4.64 1.54
C ASP A 144 -9.21 -4.58 1.56
N GLU A 145 -9.86 -4.30 0.42
CA GLU A 145 -11.33 -4.43 0.28
C GLU A 145 -11.80 -5.88 0.13
N HIS A 146 -10.89 -6.78 -0.24
CA HIS A 146 -11.13 -8.21 -0.46
C HIS A 146 -10.52 -9.07 0.66
N GLY A 147 -10.29 -8.46 1.83
CA GLY A 147 -9.70 -9.11 3.00
C GLY A 147 -8.17 -9.17 3.02
N GLY A 148 -7.50 -8.65 2.00
CA GLY A 148 -6.05 -8.63 1.86
C GLY A 148 -5.56 -9.36 0.61
N ILE A 149 -4.24 -9.41 0.45
CA ILE A 149 -3.59 -10.06 -0.71
C ILE A 149 -3.89 -11.56 -0.76
N TYR A 150 -3.97 -12.20 0.39
CA TYR A 150 -4.30 -13.63 0.57
C TYR A 150 -5.70 -13.85 1.17
N GLY A 151 -6.57 -12.83 1.11
CA GLY A 151 -7.91 -12.86 1.70
C GLY A 151 -7.95 -12.60 3.21
N TYR A 152 -9.16 -12.60 3.77
CA TYR A 152 -9.54 -12.03 5.08
C TYR A 152 -8.75 -12.52 6.32
N ALA A 153 -8.04 -13.65 6.25
CA ALA A 153 -7.37 -14.27 7.40
C ALA A 153 -5.88 -13.88 7.57
N HIS A 154 -5.30 -13.16 6.61
CA HIS A 154 -3.82 -13.07 6.45
C HIS A 154 -3.27 -11.62 6.38
N ASN A 155 -4.04 -10.65 6.88
CA ASN A 155 -3.58 -9.28 7.01
C ASN A 155 -3.34 -9.01 8.51
N GLY A 156 -2.08 -9.13 8.93
CA GLY A 156 -1.61 -8.85 10.28
C GLY A 156 -2.28 -7.61 10.90
N GLY A 157 -3.11 -7.85 11.92
CA GLY A 157 -3.58 -6.86 12.89
C GLY A 157 -4.61 -5.81 12.42
N SER A 158 -4.94 -5.72 11.14
CA SER A 158 -6.03 -4.84 10.68
C SER A 158 -7.24 -5.67 10.30
N VAL A 159 -8.13 -5.81 11.27
CA VAL A 159 -9.51 -6.30 11.12
C VAL A 159 -10.27 -5.39 10.13
N HIS A 160 -9.96 -5.49 8.85
CA HIS A 160 -10.80 -4.97 7.79
C HIS A 160 -11.86 -6.03 7.55
N ARG A 161 -12.91 -5.91 8.37
CA ARG A 161 -14.16 -6.62 8.23
C ARG A 161 -14.72 -6.37 6.82
N ASP A 162 -15.49 -7.35 6.33
CA ASP A 162 -16.24 -7.30 5.09
C ASP A 162 -16.83 -5.88 4.88
N PRO A 163 -16.76 -5.29 3.68
CA PRO A 163 -17.42 -4.01 3.39
C PRO A 163 -18.87 -3.91 3.90
N SER A 164 -19.60 -5.03 4.01
CA SER A 164 -20.92 -5.07 4.67
C SER A 164 -20.89 -4.64 6.14
N ASP A 165 -19.89 -5.10 6.89
CA ASP A 165 -19.76 -4.82 8.33
C ASP A 165 -19.40 -3.36 8.58
N VAL A 166 -18.70 -2.69 7.66
CA VAL A 166 -18.40 -1.26 7.78
C VAL A 166 -19.67 -0.43 7.64
N GLU A 167 -20.54 -0.76 6.68
CA GLU A 167 -21.83 -0.09 6.56
C GLU A 167 -22.74 -0.41 7.76
N ASP A 168 -22.72 -1.64 8.26
CA ASP A 168 -23.47 -2.02 9.47
C ASP A 168 -22.97 -1.26 10.71
N ILE A 169 -21.66 -1.09 10.88
CA ILE A 169 -21.07 -0.28 11.95
C ILE A 169 -21.48 1.19 11.80
N LEU A 170 -21.47 1.73 10.58
CA LEU A 170 -21.91 3.11 10.34
C LEU A 170 -23.39 3.27 10.64
N GLN A 171 -24.22 2.33 10.23
CA GLN A 171 -25.65 2.32 10.48
C GLN A 171 -25.94 2.25 11.98
N TYR A 172 -25.27 1.33 12.69
CA TYR A 172 -25.34 1.24 14.15
C TYR A 172 -24.88 2.54 14.84
N THR A 173 -23.80 3.15 14.36
CA THR A 173 -23.28 4.42 14.89
C THR A 173 -24.26 5.57 14.64
N ARG A 174 -24.93 5.60 13.49
CA ARG A 174 -25.99 6.58 13.18
C ARG A 174 -27.16 6.43 14.16
N GLU A 175 -27.63 5.21 14.39
CA GLU A 175 -28.73 4.95 15.33
C GLU A 175 -28.37 5.39 16.76
N LEU A 176 -27.15 5.13 17.22
CA LEU A 176 -26.66 5.63 18.50
C LEU A 176 -26.58 7.16 18.54
N ALA A 177 -26.10 7.79 17.46
CA ALA A 177 -26.01 9.24 17.37
C ALA A 177 -27.41 9.90 17.40
N GLU A 178 -28.41 9.28 16.77
CA GLU A 178 -29.81 9.70 16.81
C GLU A 178 -30.44 9.51 18.20
N SER A 179 -30.02 8.48 18.94
CA SER A 179 -30.44 8.27 20.33
C SER A 179 -29.91 9.34 21.30
N GLY A 180 -28.93 10.15 20.86
CA GLY A 180 -28.35 11.26 21.62
C GLY A 180 -27.00 10.96 22.26
N ASP A 181 -26.35 9.86 21.91
CA ASP A 181 -24.99 9.54 22.39
C ASP A 181 -23.96 10.51 21.81
N ILE A 182 -23.31 11.27 22.69
CA ILE A 182 -22.29 12.28 22.35
C ILE A 182 -21.10 11.64 21.64
N GLN A 183 -20.64 10.48 22.10
CA GLN A 183 -19.48 9.81 21.54
C GLN A 183 -19.76 9.36 20.10
N ALA A 184 -20.93 8.76 19.88
CA ALA A 184 -21.37 8.36 18.56
C ALA A 184 -21.49 9.57 17.61
N GLN A 185 -22.06 10.68 18.09
CA GLN A 185 -22.15 11.93 17.31
C GLN A 185 -20.77 12.47 16.92
N ILE A 186 -19.80 12.50 17.84
CA ILE A 186 -18.44 12.96 17.56
C ILE A 186 -17.71 12.03 16.58
N ASN A 187 -17.82 10.72 16.78
CA ASN A 187 -17.21 9.73 15.89
C ASN A 187 -17.75 9.89 14.46
N LEU A 188 -19.07 10.00 14.32
CA LEU A 188 -19.72 10.19 13.04
C LEU A 188 -19.35 11.53 12.39
N ALA A 189 -19.23 12.60 13.18
CA ALA A 189 -18.76 13.90 12.70
C ALA A 189 -17.32 13.82 12.17
N HIS A 190 -16.41 13.13 12.89
CA HIS A 190 -15.03 12.91 12.43
C HIS A 190 -14.98 12.10 11.14
N ILE A 191 -15.82 11.07 11.01
CA ILE A 191 -15.93 10.25 9.81
C ILE A 191 -16.37 11.10 8.62
N TYR A 192 -17.46 11.87 8.74
CA TYR A 192 -17.93 12.75 7.66
C TYR A 192 -16.96 13.88 7.33
N TYR A 193 -16.24 14.40 8.32
CA TYR A 193 -15.26 15.47 8.12
C TYR A 193 -14.00 14.99 7.38
N ARG A 194 -13.43 13.84 7.78
CA ARG A 194 -12.20 13.29 7.17
C ARG A 194 -12.49 12.52 5.88
N GLY A 195 -13.67 11.90 5.76
CA GLY A 195 -13.95 10.87 4.78
C GLY A 195 -13.31 9.53 5.17
N GLY A 196 -13.80 8.43 4.60
CA GLY A 196 -13.33 7.08 4.88
C GLY A 196 -13.35 6.18 3.64
N HIS A 197 -13.04 4.90 3.82
CA HIS A 197 -12.85 3.92 2.75
C HIS A 197 -14.05 3.75 1.80
N HIS A 198 -15.24 4.21 2.16
CA HIS A 198 -16.43 4.21 1.29
C HIS A 198 -17.33 5.45 1.53
N ILE A 199 -16.80 6.45 2.24
CA ILE A 199 -17.58 7.60 2.73
C ILE A 199 -16.94 8.87 2.19
N GLU A 200 -17.66 9.54 1.30
CA GLU A 200 -17.26 10.84 0.81
C GLU A 200 -17.32 11.89 1.93
N ARG A 201 -16.43 12.89 1.85
CA ARG A 201 -16.42 14.00 2.80
C ARG A 201 -17.71 14.77 2.69
N ASN A 202 -18.37 14.95 3.83
CA ASN A 202 -19.56 15.77 3.93
C ASN A 202 -19.42 16.74 5.11
N TYR A 203 -18.93 17.93 4.82
CA TYR A 203 -18.74 18.96 5.84
C TYR A 203 -20.05 19.47 6.44
N GLN A 204 -21.17 19.39 5.72
CA GLN A 204 -22.47 19.85 6.24
C GLN A 204 -23.01 18.90 7.31
N GLU A 205 -22.97 17.60 7.06
CA GLU A 205 -23.36 16.61 8.07
C GLU A 205 -22.39 16.59 9.25
N ALA A 206 -21.08 16.70 8.99
CA ALA A 206 -20.10 16.85 10.07
C ALA A 206 -20.40 18.07 10.95
N PHE A 207 -20.72 19.22 10.35
CA PHE A 207 -21.05 20.44 11.07
C PHE A 207 -22.30 20.25 11.95
N LYS A 208 -23.33 19.59 11.41
CA LYS A 208 -24.58 19.30 12.13
C LYS A 208 -24.30 18.50 13.41
N TYR A 209 -23.55 17.41 13.34
CA TYR A 209 -23.21 16.60 14.52
C TYR A 209 -22.28 17.34 15.50
N TYR A 210 -21.28 18.10 15.03
CA TYR A 210 -20.48 18.93 15.95
C TYR A 210 -21.32 20.00 16.64
N SER A 211 -22.26 20.61 15.92
CA SER A 211 -23.16 21.62 16.47
C SER A 211 -24.10 21.03 17.51
N SER A 212 -24.67 19.84 17.27
CA SER A 212 -25.56 19.18 18.24
C SER A 212 -24.83 18.88 19.56
N VAL A 213 -23.58 18.42 19.49
CA VAL A 213 -22.75 18.16 20.67
C VAL A 213 -22.41 19.46 21.40
N ALA A 214 -21.93 20.48 20.68
CA ALA A 214 -21.56 21.76 21.29
C ALA A 214 -22.76 22.47 21.96
N GLU A 215 -23.94 22.35 21.38
CA GLU A 215 -25.20 22.92 21.90
C GLU A 215 -25.67 22.29 23.21
N GLN A 216 -25.21 21.08 23.56
CA GLN A 216 -25.56 20.47 24.85
C GLN A 216 -25.10 21.32 26.03
N LYS A 217 -23.94 22.00 25.89
CA LYS A 217 -23.42 22.95 26.88
C LYS A 217 -23.67 24.40 26.49
N PHE A 218 -23.47 24.75 25.22
CA PHE A 218 -23.54 26.13 24.73
C PHE A 218 -24.74 26.36 23.81
N TYR A 219 -25.94 26.36 24.37
CA TYR A 219 -27.15 26.64 23.60
C TYR A 219 -27.49 28.14 23.60
N LYS A 220 -27.44 28.77 22.42
CA LYS A 220 -27.68 30.22 22.25
C LYS A 220 -26.76 31.06 23.17
N ASN A 221 -27.35 31.77 24.13
CA ASN A 221 -26.65 32.58 25.14
C ASN A 221 -26.62 31.93 26.53
N GLN A 222 -27.09 30.68 26.66
CA GLN A 222 -27.10 29.94 27.91
C GLN A 222 -25.92 28.97 27.97
N VAL A 223 -25.32 28.84 29.14
CA VAL A 223 -24.32 27.82 29.45
C VAL A 223 -24.98 26.83 30.39
N ARG A 224 -25.18 25.60 29.92
CA ARG A 224 -25.72 24.51 30.73
C ARG A 224 -24.59 23.86 31.52
N ASP A 225 -24.89 23.42 32.73
CA ASP A 225 -23.93 22.64 33.49
C ASP A 225 -23.97 21.19 33.03
N VAL A 226 -22.79 20.65 32.70
CA VAL A 226 -22.60 19.26 32.29
C VAL A 226 -21.58 18.70 33.26
N SER A 227 -22.03 17.88 34.20
CA SER A 227 -21.20 17.37 35.29
C SER A 227 -20.23 16.28 34.86
N ASP A 228 -20.51 15.63 33.72
CA ASP A 228 -19.67 14.56 33.20
C ASP A 228 -18.39 15.12 32.55
N ALA A 229 -17.24 14.67 33.04
CA ALA A 229 -15.92 15.09 32.57
C ALA A 229 -15.65 14.61 31.14
N GLU A 230 -16.11 13.41 30.78
CA GLU A 230 -15.89 12.85 29.45
C GLU A 230 -16.75 13.56 28.41
N ALA A 231 -18.04 13.78 28.71
CA ALA A 231 -18.89 14.64 27.91
C ALA A 231 -18.29 16.04 27.71
N ASN A 232 -17.71 16.65 28.75
CA ASN A 232 -17.06 17.95 28.63
C ASN A 232 -15.84 17.92 27.69
N ARG A 233 -15.04 16.85 27.72
CA ARG A 233 -13.91 16.66 26.80
C ARG A 233 -14.37 16.55 25.35
N LEU A 234 -15.43 15.80 25.08
CA LEU A 234 -16.02 15.65 23.75
C LEU A 234 -16.63 16.97 23.25
N ILE A 235 -17.31 17.70 24.13
CA ILE A 235 -17.83 19.05 23.84
C ILE A 235 -16.68 20.04 23.55
N ALA A 236 -15.56 19.91 24.26
CA ALA A 236 -14.35 20.71 24.02
C ALA A 236 -13.78 20.45 22.63
N GLN A 237 -13.73 19.17 22.20
CA GLN A 237 -13.33 18.78 20.85
C GLN A 237 -14.29 19.35 19.80
N ALA A 238 -15.60 19.23 20.00
CA ALA A 238 -16.62 19.79 19.12
C ALA A 238 -16.43 21.31 18.94
N CYS A 239 -16.24 22.05 20.04
CA CYS A 239 -16.01 23.49 19.99
C CYS A 239 -14.75 23.86 19.19
N GLY A 240 -13.66 23.09 19.36
CA GLY A 240 -12.43 23.26 18.59
C GLY A 240 -12.64 23.02 17.10
N MET A 241 -13.30 21.91 16.74
CA MET A 241 -13.63 21.55 15.35
C MET A 241 -14.56 22.58 14.71
N MET A 242 -15.58 23.06 15.41
CA MET A 242 -16.43 24.12 14.89
C MET A 242 -15.65 25.41 14.64
N GLY A 243 -14.72 25.77 15.53
CA GLY A 243 -13.81 26.88 15.31
C GLY A 243 -13.03 26.73 14.00
N GLU A 244 -12.47 25.54 13.74
CA GLU A 244 -11.79 25.23 12.48
C GLU A 244 -12.73 25.34 11.26
N MET A 245 -13.93 24.78 11.35
CA MET A 245 -14.91 24.78 10.25
C MET A 245 -15.36 26.20 9.89
N TYR A 246 -15.65 27.06 10.87
CA TYR A 246 -15.96 28.47 10.65
C TYR A 246 -14.77 29.23 10.07
N ARG A 247 -13.56 28.96 10.54
CA ARG A 247 -12.34 29.63 10.06
C ARG A 247 -12.01 29.27 8.62
N ARG A 248 -12.32 28.03 8.20
CA ARG A 248 -12.01 27.51 6.86
C ARG A 248 -13.18 27.61 5.87
N GLY A 249 -14.40 27.85 6.37
CA GLY A 249 -15.61 27.81 5.54
C GLY A 249 -16.00 26.40 5.09
N GLU A 250 -15.74 25.39 5.93
CA GLU A 250 -16.02 24.00 5.62
C GLU A 250 -17.44 23.65 6.08
N GLY A 251 -18.38 23.46 5.14
CA GLY A 251 -19.79 23.18 5.46
C GLY A 251 -20.58 24.40 5.96
N VAL A 252 -19.90 25.53 6.18
CA VAL A 252 -20.46 26.81 6.62
C VAL A 252 -19.78 27.97 5.91
N VAL A 253 -20.37 29.17 5.97
CA VAL A 253 -19.72 30.38 5.45
C VAL A 253 -18.54 30.73 6.36
N GLN A 254 -17.41 31.11 5.76
CA GLN A 254 -16.21 31.52 6.50
C GLN A 254 -16.52 32.72 7.41
N ASP A 255 -16.26 32.59 8.71
CA ASP A 255 -16.43 33.64 9.72
C ASP A 255 -15.40 33.51 10.85
N ASP A 256 -14.35 34.31 10.78
CA ASP A 256 -13.29 34.33 11.79
C ASP A 256 -13.78 34.81 13.17
N LYS A 257 -14.83 35.65 13.24
CA LYS A 257 -15.38 36.11 14.52
C LYS A 257 -16.18 35.00 15.21
N ALA A 258 -16.94 34.23 14.43
CA ALA A 258 -17.60 33.03 14.95
C ALA A 258 -16.56 32.00 15.39
N ALA A 259 -15.52 31.75 14.59
CA ALA A 259 -14.43 30.86 14.94
C ALA A 259 -13.77 31.25 16.27
N TYR A 260 -13.41 32.54 16.43
CA TYR A 260 -12.82 33.06 17.66
C TYR A 260 -13.70 32.78 18.90
N LYS A 261 -15.02 33.02 18.80
CA LYS A 261 -15.95 32.74 19.91
C LYS A 261 -16.01 31.25 20.25
N TRP A 262 -15.99 30.36 19.26
CA TRP A 262 -16.01 28.92 19.48
C TRP A 262 -14.70 28.41 20.06
N TYR A 263 -13.57 28.93 19.60
CA TYR A 263 -12.28 28.61 20.22
C TYR A 263 -12.22 29.10 21.68
N GLN A 264 -12.72 30.31 21.99
CA GLN A 264 -12.82 30.77 23.38
C GLN A 264 -13.69 29.85 24.26
N ARG A 265 -14.75 29.25 23.70
CA ARG A 265 -15.56 28.25 24.41
C ARG A 265 -14.78 26.95 24.62
N GLY A 266 -14.07 26.49 23.59
CA GLY A 266 -13.24 25.28 23.67
C GLY A 266 -12.07 25.42 24.66
N VAL A 267 -11.41 26.58 24.73
CA VAL A 267 -10.31 26.83 25.67
C VAL A 267 -10.79 26.80 27.13
N ARG A 268 -12.01 27.28 27.42
CA ARG A 268 -12.63 27.15 28.76
C ARG A 268 -12.85 25.70 29.19
N LEU A 269 -12.87 24.77 28.23
CA LEU A 269 -13.00 23.33 28.43
C LEU A 269 -11.68 22.59 28.13
N GLU A 270 -10.55 23.31 28.07
CA GLU A 270 -9.21 22.74 27.88
C GLU A 270 -9.03 21.99 26.54
N SER A 271 -9.72 22.42 25.48
CA SER A 271 -9.58 21.82 24.15
C SER A 271 -8.20 22.13 23.52
N PRO A 272 -7.39 21.12 23.15
CA PRO A 272 -6.10 21.36 22.49
C PRO A 272 -6.26 22.00 21.11
N ILE A 273 -7.29 21.59 20.36
CA ILE A 273 -7.62 22.13 19.04
C ILE A 273 -7.95 23.62 19.15
N ALA A 274 -8.75 23.99 20.15
CA ALA A 274 -9.13 25.39 20.36
C ALA A 274 -7.97 26.27 20.83
N ASN A 275 -7.11 25.74 21.70
CA ASN A 275 -5.88 26.43 22.11
C ASN A 275 -4.98 26.70 20.89
N ASN A 276 -4.73 25.68 20.07
CA ASN A 276 -3.96 25.85 18.84
C ASN A 276 -4.61 26.85 17.86
N GLY A 277 -5.94 26.79 17.69
CA GLY A 277 -6.70 27.73 16.87
C GLY A 277 -6.56 29.18 17.34
N LEU A 278 -6.73 29.46 18.65
CA LEU A 278 -6.49 30.79 19.19
C LEU A 278 -5.03 31.23 19.03
N GLY A 279 -4.08 30.33 19.25
CA GLY A 279 -2.66 30.61 19.05
C GLY A 279 -2.37 31.09 17.63
N ASP A 280 -2.95 30.44 16.62
CA ASP A 280 -2.84 30.83 15.21
C ASP A 280 -3.49 32.21 14.94
N MET A 281 -4.64 32.49 15.55
CA MET A 281 -5.31 33.80 15.43
C MET A 281 -4.48 34.94 16.03
N TYR A 282 -3.87 34.75 17.21
CA TYR A 282 -2.95 35.72 17.81
C TYR A 282 -1.65 35.87 17.01
N LEU A 283 -1.12 34.79 16.47
CA LEU A 283 0.10 34.83 15.66
C LEU A 283 -0.09 35.64 14.38
N LYS A 284 -1.25 35.49 13.73
CA LYS A 284 -1.60 36.16 12.47
C LYS A 284 -2.23 37.54 12.68
N GLY A 285 -2.80 37.82 13.85
CA GLY A 285 -3.52 39.06 14.14
C GLY A 285 -4.93 39.09 13.51
N ILE A 286 -5.62 37.95 13.49
CA ILE A 286 -6.97 37.80 12.93
C ILE A 286 -7.97 37.97 14.08
N VAL A 287 -8.95 38.88 13.96
CA VAL A 287 -9.90 39.30 15.02
C VAL A 287 -9.25 40.00 16.23
N VAL A 288 -8.07 39.56 16.65
CA VAL A 288 -7.26 40.10 17.75
C VAL A 288 -5.97 40.73 17.23
N ALA A 289 -5.37 41.64 18.00
CA ALA A 289 -4.08 42.21 17.64
C ALA A 289 -2.98 41.13 17.66
N LYS A 290 -2.05 41.22 16.70
CA LYS A 290 -0.92 40.28 16.59
C LYS A 290 -0.10 40.26 17.89
N ASN A 291 0.02 39.10 18.51
CA ASN A 291 0.80 38.89 19.72
C ASN A 291 1.47 37.51 19.71
N VAL A 292 2.79 37.50 19.53
CA VAL A 292 3.57 36.26 19.39
C VAL A 292 3.70 35.51 20.71
N GLU A 293 3.77 36.21 21.85
CA GLU A 293 3.94 35.54 23.15
C GLU A 293 2.64 34.92 23.65
N GLU A 294 1.50 35.58 23.43
CA GLU A 294 0.21 34.94 23.70
C GLU A 294 0.00 33.73 22.77
N ALA A 295 0.36 33.84 21.49
CA ALA A 295 0.32 32.70 20.58
C ALA A 295 1.18 31.53 21.08
N ARG A 296 2.42 31.80 21.52
CA ARG A 296 3.32 30.81 22.11
C ARG A 296 2.67 30.11 23.32
N ARG A 297 2.10 30.86 24.26
CA ARG A 297 1.42 30.30 25.45
C ARG A 297 0.29 29.34 25.07
N TYR A 298 -0.57 29.73 24.14
CA TYR A 298 -1.65 28.87 23.68
C TYR A 298 -1.12 27.59 23.00
N PHE A 299 -0.06 27.71 22.19
CA PHE A 299 0.57 26.53 21.59
C PHE A 299 1.28 25.65 22.63
N GLU A 300 1.91 26.20 23.67
CA GLU A 300 2.53 25.43 24.76
C GLU A 300 1.48 24.61 25.53
N VAL A 301 0.32 25.20 25.83
CA VAL A 301 -0.80 24.48 26.45
C VAL A 301 -1.28 23.34 25.56
N ALA A 302 -1.54 23.60 24.27
CA ALA A 302 -1.95 22.55 23.33
C ALA A 302 -0.88 21.46 23.14
N SER A 303 0.39 21.85 23.11
CA SER A 303 1.54 20.95 23.02
C SER A 303 1.70 20.06 24.25
N SER A 304 1.35 20.56 25.44
CA SER A 304 1.37 19.78 26.69
C SER A 304 0.28 18.71 26.75
N MET A 305 -0.72 18.83 25.87
CA MET A 305 -1.79 17.84 25.65
C MET A 305 -1.50 16.96 24.42
N ASP A 306 -0.23 16.90 23.98
CA ASP A 306 0.25 16.11 22.85
C ASP A 306 -0.47 16.37 21.52
N TYR A 307 -0.89 17.61 21.27
CA TYR A 307 -1.53 17.97 20.02
C TYR A 307 -0.49 18.20 18.89
N PRO A 308 -0.45 17.36 17.83
CA PRO A 308 0.64 17.36 16.86
C PRO A 308 0.80 18.69 16.09
N GLU A 309 -0.30 19.37 15.78
CA GLU A 309 -0.25 20.63 15.05
C GLU A 309 0.31 21.78 15.91
N ALA A 310 0.13 21.71 17.23
CA ALA A 310 0.74 22.66 18.15
C ALA A 310 2.26 22.47 18.24
N HIS A 311 2.74 21.21 18.22
CA HIS A 311 4.18 20.93 18.14
C HIS A 311 4.81 21.56 16.89
N VAL A 312 4.15 21.44 15.73
CA VAL A 312 4.62 22.10 14.49
C VAL A 312 4.63 23.61 14.62
N ASN A 313 3.55 24.22 15.13
CA ASN A 313 3.50 25.67 15.27
C ASN A 313 4.58 26.21 16.23
N LEU A 314 4.83 25.52 17.35
CA LEU A 314 5.94 25.85 18.26
C LEU A 314 7.30 25.69 17.59
N GLY A 315 7.53 24.59 16.87
CA GLY A 315 8.78 24.35 16.14
C GLY A 315 9.06 25.48 15.14
N LEU A 316 8.04 25.90 14.40
CA LEU A 316 8.13 27.04 13.47
C LEU A 316 8.39 28.37 14.19
N LEU A 317 7.86 28.57 15.41
CA LEU A 317 8.18 29.75 16.23
C LEU A 317 9.63 29.75 16.69
N HIS A 318 10.18 28.59 17.06
CA HIS A 318 11.60 28.44 17.42
C HIS A 318 12.52 28.70 16.24
N LEU A 319 12.15 28.29 15.02
CA LEU A 319 12.92 28.58 13.80
C LEU A 319 12.88 30.05 13.39
N LYS A 320 11.76 30.73 13.63
CA LYS A 320 11.58 32.16 13.31
C LYS A 320 12.11 33.11 14.38
N ALA A 321 12.59 32.58 15.51
CA ALA A 321 13.18 33.39 16.57
C ALA A 321 14.47 34.09 16.09
N PRO A 322 14.87 35.22 16.71
CA PRO A 322 16.11 35.93 16.34
C PRO A 322 17.35 35.04 16.38
N VAL A 323 17.38 34.08 17.32
CA VAL A 323 18.35 32.98 17.38
C VAL A 323 17.56 31.68 17.22
N PRO A 324 17.60 31.05 16.03
CA PRO A 324 16.89 29.80 15.79
C PRO A 324 17.42 28.66 16.67
N ASP A 325 16.50 27.95 17.31
CA ASP A 325 16.81 26.74 18.10
C ASP A 325 16.42 25.50 17.29
N TYR A 326 17.37 25.01 16.48
CA TYR A 326 17.15 23.89 15.56
C TYR A 326 16.89 22.56 16.29
N GLU A 327 17.55 22.33 17.43
CA GLU A 327 17.39 21.11 18.23
C GLU A 327 15.99 21.03 18.84
N LYS A 328 15.50 22.13 19.44
CA LYS A 328 14.12 22.15 19.94
C LYS A 328 13.10 22.04 18.82
N ALA A 329 13.34 22.69 17.68
CA ALA A 329 12.45 22.58 16.53
C ALA A 329 12.39 21.14 16.00
N TYR A 330 13.54 20.47 15.88
CA TYR A 330 13.64 19.07 15.49
C TYR A 330 12.86 18.17 16.45
N ALA A 331 13.08 18.31 17.76
CA ALA A 331 12.37 17.50 18.77
C ALA A 331 10.84 17.69 18.70
N LEU A 332 10.37 18.92 18.48
CA LEU A 332 8.94 19.22 18.33
C LEU A 332 8.37 18.63 17.04
N PHE A 333 9.06 18.80 15.91
CA PHE A 333 8.59 18.20 14.65
C PHE A 333 8.63 16.67 14.69
N PHE A 334 9.59 16.07 15.40
CA PHE A 334 9.67 14.62 15.59
C PHE A 334 8.48 14.10 16.39
N LYS A 335 8.08 14.78 17.48
CA LYS A 335 6.84 14.46 18.20
C LYS A 335 5.59 14.58 17.32
N ALA A 336 5.53 15.62 16.47
CA ALA A 336 4.42 15.78 15.53
C ALA A 336 4.40 14.66 14.46
N TYR A 337 5.58 14.19 14.05
CA TYR A 337 5.76 13.07 13.13
C TYR A 337 5.31 11.74 13.76
N GLU A 338 5.63 11.49 15.03
CA GLU A 338 5.10 10.35 15.81
C GLU A 338 3.57 10.40 15.90
N GLY A 339 3.01 11.61 16.03
CA GLY A 339 1.56 11.85 15.93
C GLY A 339 0.99 11.81 14.50
N HIS A 340 1.77 11.36 13.51
CA HIS A 340 1.41 11.23 12.09
C HIS A 340 0.87 12.52 11.44
N HIS A 341 1.33 13.68 11.91
CA HIS A 341 0.92 14.96 11.34
C HIS A 341 1.67 15.25 10.03
N ILE A 342 0.95 15.27 8.91
CA ILE A 342 1.55 15.29 7.57
C ILE A 342 2.53 16.47 7.32
N PRO A 343 2.23 17.73 7.68
CA PRO A 343 3.19 18.82 7.55
C PRO A 343 4.51 18.65 8.32
N ALA A 344 4.54 17.84 9.39
CA ALA A 344 5.75 17.61 10.17
C ALA A 344 6.85 16.91 9.35
N TYR A 345 6.47 16.02 8.45
CA TYR A 345 7.39 15.30 7.56
C TYR A 345 8.22 16.27 6.71
N TYR A 346 7.58 17.29 6.14
CA TYR A 346 8.25 18.33 5.34
C TYR A 346 9.21 19.16 6.19
N HIS A 347 8.78 19.62 7.37
CA HIS A 347 9.62 20.47 8.22
C HIS A 347 10.83 19.72 8.78
N LEU A 348 10.69 18.44 9.12
CA LEU A 348 11.83 17.57 9.46
C LEU A 348 12.78 17.41 8.28
N ALA A 349 12.24 17.09 7.10
CA ALA A 349 13.05 16.92 5.89
C ALA A 349 13.85 18.18 5.56
N GLU A 350 13.25 19.37 5.69
CA GLU A 350 13.91 20.66 5.44
C GLU A 350 15.03 20.95 6.44
N LEU A 351 14.86 20.62 7.72
CA LEU A 351 15.91 20.79 8.74
C LEU A 351 17.13 19.92 8.43
N ILE A 352 16.89 18.65 8.12
CA ILE A 352 17.94 17.68 7.84
C ILE A 352 18.62 18.02 6.51
N HIS A 353 17.85 18.31 5.46
CA HIS A 353 18.38 18.62 4.13
C HIS A 353 19.29 19.85 4.11
N LYS A 354 18.99 20.86 4.93
CA LYS A 354 19.84 22.06 5.09
C LYS A 354 21.09 21.81 5.93
N GLY A 355 21.27 20.61 6.48
CA GLY A 355 22.41 20.25 7.33
C GLY A 355 22.34 20.84 8.74
N HIS A 356 21.15 21.22 9.23
CA HIS A 356 21.00 21.68 10.62
C HIS A 356 21.02 20.52 11.62
N VAL A 357 20.65 19.32 11.18
CA VAL A 357 20.71 18.06 11.94
C VAL A 357 21.26 16.98 11.01
N GLU A 358 22.26 16.24 11.46
CA GLU A 358 22.88 15.17 10.67
C GLU A 358 22.02 13.90 10.72
N GLN A 359 21.58 13.44 9.54
CA GLN A 359 20.91 12.15 9.34
C GLN A 359 21.29 11.58 7.97
N PRO A 360 21.16 10.26 7.75
CA PRO A 360 21.35 9.66 6.43
C PRO A 360 20.43 10.27 5.37
N CYS A 361 20.91 10.37 4.14
CA CYS A 361 20.12 10.88 3.02
C CYS A 361 18.83 10.06 2.80
N SER A 362 18.86 8.76 3.06
CA SER A 362 17.69 7.87 2.97
C SER A 362 16.52 8.35 3.85
N THR A 363 16.80 8.90 5.03
CA THR A 363 15.79 9.48 5.92
C THR A 363 15.13 10.70 5.26
N VAL A 364 15.91 11.58 4.63
CA VAL A 364 15.41 12.79 3.96
C VAL A 364 14.49 12.42 2.79
N VAL A 365 14.92 11.49 1.92
CA VAL A 365 14.08 11.02 0.81
C VAL A 365 12.79 10.41 1.32
N THR A 366 12.88 9.58 2.36
CA THR A 366 11.71 8.92 2.95
C THR A 366 10.71 9.92 3.51
N LEU A 367 11.18 10.98 4.20
CA LEU A 367 10.32 12.03 4.72
C LEU A 367 9.65 12.83 3.61
N TYR A 368 10.40 13.27 2.59
CA TYR A 368 9.80 14.00 1.46
C TYR A 368 8.82 13.13 0.68
N LYS A 369 9.19 11.88 0.37
CA LYS A 369 8.32 10.91 -0.29
C LYS A 369 7.03 10.72 0.50
N ASN A 370 7.13 10.43 1.80
CA ASN A 370 5.96 10.28 2.67
C ASN A 370 5.05 11.52 2.70
N PHE A 371 5.64 12.71 2.64
CA PHE A 371 4.89 13.96 2.59
C PHE A 371 4.13 14.13 1.28
N VAL A 372 4.83 14.06 0.13
CA VAL A 372 4.21 14.26 -1.19
C VAL A 372 3.20 13.18 -1.53
N GLU A 373 3.45 11.95 -1.05
CA GLU A 373 2.51 10.86 -1.23
C GLU A 373 1.23 11.03 -0.44
N ARG A 374 1.19 11.89 0.59
CA ARG A 374 -0.03 12.17 1.36
C ARG A 374 -0.68 13.51 0.96
N MET A 375 -0.01 14.33 0.15
CA MET A 375 -0.39 15.72 -0.14
C MET A 375 -0.52 16.00 -1.65
N ASP A 376 -1.17 15.09 -2.39
CA ASP A 376 -1.27 15.10 -3.86
C ASP A 376 -2.66 15.52 -4.40
N TRP A 377 -3.20 16.66 -3.96
CA TRP A 377 -4.56 17.12 -4.34
C TRP A 377 -4.87 17.13 -5.84
N LEU A 378 -3.91 17.54 -6.67
CA LEU A 378 -4.15 17.84 -8.08
C LEU A 378 -3.77 16.71 -9.04
N HIS A 379 -2.87 15.82 -8.63
CA HIS A 379 -2.21 14.84 -9.51
C HIS A 379 -2.27 13.42 -8.95
N SER A 380 -3.31 13.09 -8.16
CA SER A 380 -3.51 11.74 -7.63
C SER A 380 -4.28 10.88 -8.63
N PRO A 381 -3.72 9.77 -9.14
CA PRO A 381 -4.46 8.86 -10.02
C PRO A 381 -5.48 7.99 -9.27
N PHE A 382 -5.36 7.88 -7.94
CA PHE A 382 -6.09 6.90 -7.12
C PHE A 382 -7.61 7.11 -7.04
N PRO A 383 -8.14 8.33 -6.82
CA PRO A 383 -9.60 8.51 -6.73
C PRO A 383 -10.32 8.13 -8.02
N ASP A 384 -9.77 8.53 -9.17
CA ASP A 384 -10.34 8.20 -10.47
C ASP A 384 -10.15 6.72 -10.82
N ALA A 385 -9.00 6.12 -10.47
CA ALA A 385 -8.76 4.69 -10.64
C ALA A 385 -9.79 3.86 -9.87
N HIS A 386 -10.01 4.23 -8.61
CA HIS A 386 -10.95 3.53 -7.75
C HIS A 386 -12.40 3.70 -8.22
N ARG A 387 -12.78 4.91 -8.67
CA ARG A 387 -14.10 5.15 -9.27
C ARG A 387 -14.31 4.30 -10.54
N ALA A 388 -13.30 4.18 -11.40
CA ALA A 388 -13.37 3.31 -12.58
C ALA A 388 -13.52 1.84 -12.19
N TYR A 389 -12.76 1.38 -11.18
CA TYR A 389 -12.84 0.02 -10.66
C TYR A 389 -14.25 -0.31 -10.13
N LYS A 390 -14.83 0.55 -9.28
CA LYS A 390 -16.20 0.36 -8.75
C LYS A 390 -17.28 0.40 -9.85
N LYS A 391 -17.03 1.08 -10.97
CA LYS A 391 -17.92 1.09 -12.14
C LYS A 391 -17.80 -0.19 -13.00
N GLY A 392 -16.78 -1.01 -12.76
CA GLY A 392 -16.47 -2.19 -13.57
C GLY A 392 -15.59 -1.91 -14.79
N ASP A 393 -15.08 -0.69 -14.95
CA ASP A 393 -14.08 -0.37 -15.98
C ASP A 393 -12.68 -0.66 -15.46
N ILE A 394 -12.34 -1.95 -15.46
CA ILE A 394 -11.09 -2.42 -14.86
C ILE A 394 -9.87 -2.02 -15.67
N GLU A 395 -9.96 -1.96 -17.00
CA GLU A 395 -8.83 -1.54 -17.83
C GLU A 395 -8.40 -0.10 -17.53
N THR A 396 -9.36 0.83 -17.41
CA THR A 396 -9.06 2.23 -17.06
C THR A 396 -8.54 2.33 -15.62
N ALA A 397 -9.10 1.55 -14.70
CA ALA A 397 -8.60 1.47 -13.33
C ALA A 397 -7.14 1.00 -13.30
N PHE A 398 -6.84 -0.09 -14.01
CA PHE A 398 -5.51 -0.66 -14.16
C PHE A 398 -4.51 0.38 -14.70
N LEU A 399 -4.81 1.05 -15.82
CA LEU A 399 -3.91 2.05 -16.40
C LEU A 399 -3.61 3.21 -15.43
N ARG A 400 -4.60 3.65 -14.65
CA ARG A 400 -4.40 4.71 -13.65
C ARG A 400 -3.59 4.24 -12.46
N TYR A 401 -3.86 3.04 -11.94
CA TYR A 401 -3.02 2.46 -10.89
C TYR A 401 -1.60 2.22 -11.38
N LEU A 402 -1.41 1.87 -12.65
CA LEU A 402 -0.10 1.70 -13.31
C LEU A 402 0.69 3.01 -13.35
N ILE A 403 0.05 4.13 -13.67
CA ILE A 403 0.67 5.46 -13.57
C ILE A 403 1.10 5.75 -12.13
N GLY A 404 0.23 5.49 -11.15
CA GLY A 404 0.58 5.61 -9.73
C GLY A 404 1.74 4.70 -9.31
N ALA A 405 1.80 3.48 -9.83
CA ALA A 405 2.87 2.53 -9.57
C ALA A 405 4.23 3.04 -10.09
N GLU A 406 4.25 3.65 -11.29
CA GLU A 406 5.45 4.28 -11.88
C GLU A 406 5.87 5.56 -11.17
N MET A 407 4.93 6.31 -10.57
CA MET A 407 5.25 7.45 -9.70
C MET A 407 5.95 7.03 -8.39
N GLY A 408 5.95 5.73 -8.06
CA GLY A 408 6.60 5.17 -6.89
C GLY A 408 5.68 4.84 -5.72
N TYR A 409 4.36 5.01 -5.87
CA TYR A 409 3.41 4.66 -4.81
C TYR A 409 3.36 3.14 -4.61
N GLU A 410 3.71 2.67 -3.42
CA GLU A 410 3.59 1.25 -3.04
C GLU A 410 2.16 0.73 -3.25
N ILE A 411 1.14 1.47 -2.78
CA ILE A 411 -0.28 1.10 -2.95
C ILE A 411 -0.64 0.91 -4.43
N GLY A 412 -0.09 1.75 -5.31
CA GLY A 412 -0.28 1.62 -6.76
C GLY A 412 0.33 0.34 -7.29
N GLN A 413 1.55 0.01 -6.86
CA GLN A 413 2.26 -1.22 -7.25
C GLN A 413 1.52 -2.46 -6.76
N THR A 414 1.04 -2.48 -5.53
CA THR A 414 0.22 -3.58 -5.00
C THR A 414 -1.08 -3.75 -5.79
N ASN A 415 -1.78 -2.65 -6.08
CA ASN A 415 -3.05 -2.70 -6.82
C ASN A 415 -2.85 -3.23 -8.24
N VAL A 416 -1.80 -2.78 -8.93
CA VAL A 416 -1.44 -3.26 -10.26
C VAL A 416 -1.12 -4.75 -10.23
N ALA A 417 -0.23 -5.17 -9.31
CA ALA A 417 0.18 -6.56 -9.20
C ALA A 417 -1.01 -7.48 -8.89
N TRP A 418 -1.90 -7.05 -8.00
CA TRP A 418 -3.10 -7.78 -7.63
C TRP A 418 -4.15 -7.84 -8.76
N LEU A 419 -4.32 -6.76 -9.53
CA LEU A 419 -5.20 -6.74 -10.70
C LEU A 419 -4.68 -7.64 -11.84
N LEU A 420 -3.37 -7.90 -11.88
CA LEU A 420 -2.77 -8.78 -12.87
C LEU A 420 -2.55 -10.22 -12.37
N ASP A 421 -2.86 -10.51 -11.10
CA ASP A 421 -2.60 -11.82 -10.52
C ASP A 421 -3.49 -12.89 -11.16
N HIS A 422 -2.88 -14.02 -11.55
CA HIS A 422 -3.49 -15.02 -12.42
C HIS A 422 -4.79 -15.62 -11.86
N ASP A 423 -4.88 -15.76 -10.53
CA ASP A 423 -6.03 -16.33 -9.83
C ASP A 423 -7.29 -15.43 -9.85
N ARG A 424 -7.20 -14.20 -10.37
CA ARG A 424 -8.22 -13.16 -10.17
C ARG A 424 -8.85 -12.60 -11.44
N PHE A 425 -8.29 -12.76 -12.65
CA PHE A 425 -8.71 -11.90 -13.79
C PHE A 425 -8.95 -12.52 -15.17
N GLU A 426 -10.13 -12.18 -15.72
CA GLU A 426 -10.58 -12.32 -17.12
C GLU A 426 -9.86 -11.37 -18.12
N ILE A 427 -9.19 -10.30 -17.66
CA ILE A 427 -8.51 -9.32 -18.54
C ILE A 427 -7.38 -9.97 -19.33
N MET A 428 -6.65 -10.89 -18.69
CA MET A 428 -5.61 -11.69 -19.36
C MET A 428 -6.20 -12.68 -20.38
N GLU A 429 -7.44 -13.15 -20.18
CA GLU A 429 -8.13 -14.01 -21.14
C GLU A 429 -8.59 -13.25 -22.39
N GLN A 430 -9.00 -11.98 -22.23
CA GLN A 430 -9.53 -11.18 -23.35
C GLN A 430 -8.43 -10.52 -24.21
N SER A 431 -7.24 -10.27 -23.67
CA SER A 431 -6.12 -9.68 -24.41
C SER A 431 -4.76 -10.14 -23.85
N PRO A 432 -4.40 -11.43 -24.01
CA PRO A 432 -3.18 -12.02 -23.46
C PRO A 432 -1.88 -11.41 -23.99
N ASP A 433 -1.92 -10.75 -25.15
CA ASP A 433 -0.78 -10.06 -25.75
C ASP A 433 -0.61 -8.62 -25.23
N LEU A 434 -1.54 -8.07 -24.43
CA LEU A 434 -1.51 -6.66 -24.01
C LEU A 434 -0.56 -6.41 -22.82
N ILE A 435 -0.31 -7.43 -22.01
CA ILE A 435 0.39 -7.33 -20.73
C ILE A 435 1.58 -8.29 -20.72
N PRO A 436 2.82 -7.79 -20.57
CA PRO A 436 3.98 -8.65 -20.40
C PRO A 436 3.79 -9.62 -19.22
N LYS A 437 4.06 -10.92 -19.43
CA LYS A 437 3.83 -11.98 -18.43
C LYS A 437 4.65 -11.79 -17.13
N ASP A 438 5.74 -11.05 -17.20
CA ASP A 438 6.64 -10.72 -16.09
C ASP A 438 6.20 -9.47 -15.30
N LEU A 439 5.27 -8.67 -15.84
CA LEU A 439 4.84 -7.41 -15.25
C LEU A 439 4.28 -7.55 -13.81
N PRO A 440 3.46 -8.57 -13.47
CA PRO A 440 2.96 -8.72 -12.11
C PRO A 440 4.10 -8.96 -11.10
N LEU A 441 5.08 -9.80 -11.47
CA LEU A 441 6.25 -10.09 -10.64
C LEU A 441 7.07 -8.83 -10.36
N ILE A 442 7.27 -7.98 -11.39
CA ILE A 442 7.99 -6.71 -11.24
C ILE A 442 7.30 -5.80 -10.21
N TYR A 443 5.97 -5.69 -10.26
CA TYR A 443 5.25 -4.83 -9.33
C TYR A 443 5.13 -5.43 -7.93
N TRP A 444 5.03 -6.76 -7.79
CA TRP A 444 5.19 -7.42 -6.50
C TRP A 444 6.57 -7.14 -5.90
N ALA A 445 7.64 -7.25 -6.69
CA ALA A 445 9.00 -6.98 -6.26
C ALA A 445 9.21 -5.51 -5.86
N ARG A 446 8.66 -4.56 -6.62
CA ARG A 446 8.72 -3.13 -6.27
C ARG A 446 7.97 -2.83 -4.98
N SER A 447 6.77 -3.39 -4.80
CA SER A 447 5.98 -3.25 -3.57
C SER A 447 6.70 -3.87 -2.37
N ALA A 448 7.28 -5.06 -2.55
CA ALA A 448 8.10 -5.76 -1.56
C ALA A 448 9.32 -4.95 -1.11
N ASN A 449 10.03 -4.32 -2.05
CA ASN A 449 11.19 -3.46 -1.77
C ASN A 449 10.83 -2.18 -1.03
N GLN A 450 9.56 -1.75 -1.09
CA GLN A 450 9.05 -0.63 -0.30
C GLN A 450 8.56 -1.04 1.10
N GLY A 451 8.72 -2.31 1.46
CA GLY A 451 8.44 -2.81 2.81
C GLY A 451 7.09 -3.51 2.97
N GLN A 452 6.34 -3.76 1.88
CA GLN A 452 5.08 -4.50 2.00
C GLN A 452 5.32 -6.00 2.19
N SER A 453 4.97 -6.51 3.36
CA SER A 453 5.32 -7.88 3.79
C SER A 453 4.63 -8.96 2.95
N ASN A 454 3.33 -8.84 2.75
CA ASN A 454 2.55 -9.75 1.93
C ASN A 454 2.99 -9.74 0.45
N SER A 455 3.56 -8.64 -0.04
CA SER A 455 4.16 -8.61 -1.38
C SER A 455 5.44 -9.44 -1.47
N LYS A 456 6.24 -9.54 -0.38
CA LYS A 456 7.42 -10.41 -0.34
C LYS A 456 7.02 -11.89 -0.40
N VAL A 457 5.95 -12.27 0.29
CA VAL A 457 5.42 -13.64 0.21
C VAL A 457 4.92 -13.93 -1.20
N LYS A 458 4.15 -13.02 -1.83
CA LYS A 458 3.66 -13.20 -3.20
C LYS A 458 4.80 -13.33 -4.20
N MET A 459 5.85 -12.54 -4.04
CA MET A 459 7.05 -12.67 -4.85
C MET A 459 7.71 -14.06 -4.69
N GLY A 460 7.71 -14.62 -3.48
CA GLY A 460 8.13 -15.99 -3.21
C GLY A 460 7.26 -17.03 -3.93
N ASP A 461 5.93 -16.87 -3.90
CA ASP A 461 4.99 -17.76 -4.59
C ASP A 461 5.26 -17.77 -6.10
N TYR A 462 5.55 -16.61 -6.70
CA TYR A 462 5.86 -16.52 -8.13
C TYR A 462 7.13 -17.29 -8.50
N TYR A 463 8.19 -17.23 -7.69
CA TYR A 463 9.39 -18.04 -7.89
C TYR A 463 9.16 -19.52 -7.62
N TYR A 464 8.30 -19.83 -6.67
CA TYR A 464 7.96 -21.20 -6.32
C TYR A 464 7.18 -21.90 -7.44
N TYR A 465 6.17 -21.23 -8.01
CA TYR A 465 5.34 -21.76 -9.09
C TYR A 465 5.89 -21.51 -10.50
N GLY A 466 6.88 -20.62 -10.65
CA GLY A 466 7.38 -20.21 -11.97
C GLY A 466 6.37 -19.37 -12.75
N ILE A 467 5.66 -18.45 -12.08
CA ILE A 467 4.70 -17.55 -12.71
C ILE A 467 5.46 -16.33 -13.22
N GLY A 468 5.48 -16.12 -14.54
CA GLY A 468 6.20 -14.99 -15.16
C GLY A 468 7.74 -15.09 -15.11
N THR A 469 8.29 -16.16 -14.53
CA THR A 469 9.71 -16.51 -14.46
C THR A 469 9.86 -18.04 -14.44
N GLU A 470 11.07 -18.57 -14.63
CA GLU A 470 11.36 -19.97 -14.34
C GLU A 470 11.29 -20.25 -12.83
N VAL A 471 11.01 -21.51 -12.49
CA VAL A 471 10.95 -21.99 -11.10
C VAL A 471 12.33 -21.82 -10.45
N ASP A 472 12.40 -21.04 -9.38
CA ASP A 472 13.62 -20.86 -8.58
C ASP A 472 13.29 -20.97 -7.10
N LEU A 473 13.41 -22.20 -6.59
CA LEU A 473 13.11 -22.51 -5.19
C LEU A 473 14.07 -21.83 -4.22
N LYS A 474 15.30 -21.51 -4.63
CA LYS A 474 16.27 -20.81 -3.76
C LYS A 474 15.85 -19.36 -3.59
N LYS A 475 15.45 -18.70 -4.67
CA LYS A 475 14.88 -17.34 -4.61
C LYS A 475 13.59 -17.33 -3.80
N ALA A 476 12.69 -18.30 -4.00
CA ALA A 476 11.47 -18.41 -3.21
C ALA A 476 11.75 -18.50 -1.69
N ALA A 477 12.67 -19.38 -1.27
CA ALA A 477 13.08 -19.50 0.14
C ALA A 477 13.62 -18.19 0.70
N LEU A 478 14.44 -17.47 -0.06
CA LEU A 478 14.98 -16.17 0.34
C LEU A 478 13.87 -15.13 0.54
N CYS A 479 12.83 -15.14 -0.29
CA CYS A 479 11.68 -14.24 -0.17
C CYS A 479 10.93 -14.49 1.13
N TYR A 480 10.61 -15.77 1.42
CA TYR A 480 9.91 -16.14 2.64
C TYR A 480 10.76 -15.91 3.88
N GLU A 481 12.08 -16.15 3.82
CA GLU A 481 13.00 -15.82 4.91
C GLU A 481 12.99 -14.34 5.23
N LYS A 482 13.01 -13.47 4.20
CA LYS A 482 12.93 -12.03 4.41
C LYS A 482 11.58 -11.62 5.02
N ALA A 483 10.48 -12.17 4.54
CA ALA A 483 9.15 -11.91 5.09
C ALA A 483 9.04 -12.39 6.56
N ALA A 484 9.58 -13.57 6.88
CA ALA A 484 9.56 -14.15 8.22
C ALA A 484 10.45 -13.38 9.21
N LYS A 485 11.68 -13.04 8.84
CA LYS A 485 12.67 -12.43 9.76
C LYS A 485 12.51 -10.92 9.92
N HIS A 486 12.25 -10.20 8.82
CA HIS A 486 12.23 -8.73 8.85
C HIS A 486 10.84 -8.17 9.12
N ASP A 487 9.79 -8.81 8.60
CA ASP A 487 8.42 -8.28 8.70
C ASP A 487 7.52 -9.06 9.65
N LEU A 488 8.05 -10.12 10.27
CA LEU A 488 7.30 -11.03 11.14
C LEU A 488 6.02 -11.57 10.49
N ASN A 489 6.07 -11.83 9.18
CA ASN A 489 4.90 -12.27 8.43
C ASN A 489 4.61 -13.76 8.68
N GLU A 490 3.38 -14.06 9.08
CA GLU A 490 2.92 -15.39 9.47
C GLU A 490 2.93 -16.41 8.33
N LEU A 491 2.55 -15.98 7.12
CA LEU A 491 2.56 -16.81 5.91
C LEU A 491 3.98 -17.08 5.43
N GLY A 492 4.84 -16.06 5.46
CA GLY A 492 6.26 -16.21 5.18
C GLY A 492 6.91 -17.24 6.11
N MET A 493 6.59 -17.20 7.40
CA MET A 493 7.05 -18.22 8.37
C MET A 493 6.54 -19.62 8.01
N TRP A 494 5.25 -19.77 7.74
CA TRP A 494 4.66 -21.08 7.41
C TRP A 494 5.24 -21.66 6.11
N ASN A 495 5.31 -20.86 5.04
CA ASN A 495 5.88 -21.27 3.76
C ASN A 495 7.34 -21.67 3.90
N LEU A 496 8.13 -20.91 4.67
CA LEU A 496 9.53 -21.27 4.94
C LEU A 496 9.66 -22.58 5.74
N GLY A 497 8.77 -22.80 6.71
CA GLY A 497 8.71 -24.06 7.45
C GLY A 497 8.42 -25.25 6.53
N TRP A 498 7.51 -25.06 5.58
CA TRP A 498 7.19 -26.06 4.57
C TRP A 498 8.37 -26.34 3.61
N MET A 499 9.16 -25.32 3.25
CA MET A 499 10.38 -25.50 2.46
C MET A 499 11.45 -26.30 3.21
N TYR A 500 11.67 -26.03 4.50
CA TYR A 500 12.58 -26.81 5.35
C TYR A 500 12.11 -28.26 5.56
N GLU A 501 10.79 -28.49 5.68
CA GLU A 501 10.21 -29.84 5.82
C GLU A 501 10.54 -30.74 4.61
N ASN A 502 10.52 -30.16 3.40
CA ASN A 502 10.66 -30.90 2.15
C ASN A 502 12.06 -30.76 1.51
N GLY A 503 12.92 -29.87 2.02
CA GLY A 503 14.24 -29.62 1.45
C GLY A 503 14.20 -28.88 0.11
N LEU A 504 13.24 -27.98 -0.07
CA LEU A 504 13.01 -27.25 -1.33
C LEU A 504 13.76 -25.92 -1.29
N GLY A 505 14.78 -25.74 -2.11
CA GLY A 505 15.60 -24.50 -2.14
C GLY A 505 16.50 -24.29 -0.92
N VAL A 506 16.21 -24.96 0.20
CA VAL A 506 16.96 -24.99 1.46
C VAL A 506 17.24 -26.45 1.86
N PRO A 507 18.30 -26.74 2.62
CA PRO A 507 18.54 -28.09 3.13
C PRO A 507 17.38 -28.53 4.04
N LYS A 508 16.99 -29.80 3.93
CA LYS A 508 15.92 -30.39 4.75
C LYS A 508 16.31 -30.34 6.23
N ASP A 509 15.48 -29.70 7.06
CA ASP A 509 15.71 -29.57 8.50
C ASP A 509 14.36 -29.56 9.24
N PHE A 510 14.07 -30.67 9.92
CA PHE A 510 12.81 -30.84 10.64
C PHE A 510 12.69 -29.93 11.88
N HIS A 511 13.80 -29.61 12.55
CA HIS A 511 13.78 -28.76 13.74
C HIS A 511 13.51 -27.30 13.37
N LEU A 512 14.14 -26.84 12.28
CA LEU A 512 13.92 -25.50 11.78
C LEU A 512 12.51 -25.35 11.20
N ALA A 513 12.00 -26.37 10.50
CA ALA A 513 10.61 -26.42 10.06
C ALA A 513 9.62 -26.27 11.24
N LYS A 514 9.81 -27.06 12.32
CA LYS A 514 8.99 -26.97 13.53
C LYS A 514 9.04 -25.57 14.13
N ARG A 515 10.24 -24.98 14.26
CA ARG A 515 10.42 -23.63 14.79
C ARG A 515 9.64 -22.60 13.99
N MET A 516 9.69 -22.66 12.66
CA MET A 516 8.99 -21.72 11.80
C MET A 516 7.46 -21.87 11.90
N TYR A 517 6.96 -23.10 11.98
CA TYR A 517 5.54 -23.36 12.25
C TYR A 517 5.12 -22.82 13.63
N ASP A 518 5.91 -23.08 14.69
CA ASP A 518 5.65 -22.56 16.03
C ASP A 518 5.65 -21.02 16.05
N SER A 519 6.59 -20.38 15.34
CA SER A 519 6.66 -18.91 15.20
C SER A 519 5.45 -18.34 14.46
N SER A 520 5.01 -18.98 13.37
CA SER A 520 3.81 -18.58 12.63
C SER A 520 2.57 -18.55 13.54
N LEU A 521 2.44 -19.53 14.44
CA LEU A 521 1.36 -19.59 15.43
C LEU A 521 1.45 -18.51 16.51
N ILE A 522 2.67 -18.11 16.89
CA ILE A 522 2.87 -17.03 17.86
C ILE A 522 2.41 -15.69 17.28
N GLU A 523 2.71 -15.44 15.99
CA GLU A 523 2.30 -14.21 15.30
C GLU A 523 0.81 -14.20 14.96
N ASN A 524 0.26 -15.32 14.49
CA ASN A 524 -1.17 -15.45 14.19
C ASN A 524 -1.82 -16.60 14.97
N ALA A 525 -2.51 -16.24 16.06
CA ALA A 525 -3.24 -17.19 16.89
C ALA A 525 -4.43 -17.86 16.16
N GLU A 526 -4.99 -17.23 15.12
CA GLU A 526 -6.09 -17.81 14.33
C GLU A 526 -5.59 -18.98 13.46
N ALA A 527 -4.29 -19.02 13.15
CA ALA A 527 -3.65 -20.11 12.41
C ALA A 527 -3.43 -21.39 13.24
N TYR A 528 -4.04 -21.50 14.43
CA TYR A 528 -3.91 -22.68 15.31
C TYR A 528 -4.20 -24.00 14.59
N LEU A 529 -5.34 -24.10 13.91
CA LEU A 529 -5.73 -25.33 13.23
C LEU A 529 -4.77 -25.72 12.09
N PRO A 530 -4.46 -24.85 11.10
CA PRO A 530 -3.54 -25.21 10.02
C PRO A 530 -2.12 -25.50 10.53
N VAL A 531 -1.59 -24.72 11.48
CA VAL A 531 -0.24 -24.96 12.02
C VAL A 531 -0.19 -26.28 12.79
N THR A 532 -1.19 -26.58 13.64
CA THR A 532 -1.19 -27.85 14.40
C THR A 532 -1.27 -29.06 13.48
N LEU A 533 -2.05 -29.00 12.39
CA LEU A 533 -2.06 -30.04 11.37
C LEU A 533 -0.71 -30.18 10.67
N SER A 534 -0.05 -29.07 10.31
CA SER A 534 1.31 -29.08 9.75
C SER A 534 2.31 -29.70 10.73
N LEU A 535 2.22 -29.41 12.03
CA LEU A 535 3.09 -29.99 13.07
C LEU A 535 2.83 -31.49 13.28
N ILE A 536 1.58 -31.94 13.23
CA ILE A 536 1.22 -33.37 13.27
C ILE A 536 1.81 -34.10 12.06
N LYS A 537 1.64 -33.52 10.86
CA LYS A 537 2.22 -34.04 9.62
C LYS A 537 3.74 -34.10 9.70
N LEU A 538 4.38 -33.03 10.17
CA LEU A 538 5.82 -32.95 10.35
C LEU A 538 6.32 -34.03 11.31
N SER A 539 5.60 -34.26 12.42
CA SER A 539 5.92 -35.31 13.40
C SER A 539 5.79 -36.72 12.80
N ALA A 540 4.77 -36.95 11.98
CA ALA A 540 4.60 -38.22 11.27
C ALA A 540 5.73 -38.46 10.26
N LYS A 541 6.10 -37.45 9.46
CA LYS A 541 7.23 -37.51 8.53
C LYS A 541 8.56 -37.74 9.24
N TYR A 542 8.82 -37.00 10.31
CA TYR A 542 10.03 -37.20 11.13
C TYR A 542 10.12 -38.64 11.65
N THR A 543 9.02 -39.15 12.23
CA THR A 543 8.99 -40.52 12.78
C THR A 543 9.22 -41.55 11.69
N TRP A 544 8.64 -41.35 10.50
CA TRP A 544 8.83 -42.23 9.36
C TRP A 544 10.28 -42.22 8.85
N SER A 545 10.88 -41.04 8.64
CA SER A 545 12.29 -40.89 8.25
C SER A 545 13.23 -41.51 9.29
N TYR A 546 12.96 -41.33 10.57
CA TYR A 546 13.73 -41.95 11.66
C TYR A 546 13.66 -43.49 11.62
N LEU A 547 12.47 -44.06 11.38
CA LEU A 547 12.28 -45.51 11.26
C LEU A 547 12.98 -46.10 10.03
N LEU A 548 13.10 -45.33 8.95
CA LEU A 548 13.84 -45.71 7.74
C LEU A 548 15.36 -45.55 7.89
N GLY A 549 15.85 -45.00 9.00
CA GLY A 549 17.26 -44.75 9.23
C GLY A 549 17.82 -43.58 8.41
N GLU A 550 16.96 -42.66 7.95
CA GLU A 550 17.40 -41.41 7.33
C GLU A 550 18.02 -40.48 8.37
N ASP A 551 18.92 -39.59 7.93
CA ASP A 551 19.44 -38.52 8.79
C ASP A 551 18.33 -37.50 9.06
N VAL A 552 17.84 -37.49 10.29
CA VAL A 552 16.79 -36.59 10.78
C VAL A 552 17.34 -35.47 11.67
N GLY A 553 18.67 -35.36 11.79
CA GLY A 553 19.36 -34.44 12.70
C GLY A 553 19.52 -34.99 14.13
N ASP A 554 20.41 -34.34 14.89
CA ASP A 554 20.73 -34.72 16.27
C ASP A 554 19.71 -34.17 17.28
N GLY A 555 19.05 -35.05 18.04
CA GLY A 555 18.23 -34.68 19.20
C GLY A 555 16.85 -35.33 19.25
N PHE A 556 16.17 -35.24 20.40
CA PHE A 556 14.79 -35.71 20.52
C PHE A 556 13.85 -34.64 19.92
N PHE A 557 13.20 -34.94 18.80
CA PHE A 557 12.35 -34.02 18.01
C PHE A 557 11.31 -33.21 18.81
N PHE A 558 10.88 -33.72 19.96
CA PHE A 558 9.89 -33.09 20.83
C PHE A 558 10.46 -32.04 21.79
N THR A 559 11.78 -31.83 21.83
CA THR A 559 12.39 -30.73 22.58
C THR A 559 12.68 -29.56 21.64
N SER A 560 12.08 -28.40 21.91
CA SER A 560 12.41 -27.17 21.17
C SER A 560 13.92 -26.87 21.32
N PRO A 561 14.67 -26.66 20.23
CA PRO A 561 16.05 -26.22 20.36
C PRO A 561 16.09 -24.81 20.97
N PRO A 562 17.20 -24.42 21.61
CA PRO A 562 17.35 -23.09 22.21
C PRO A 562 17.15 -21.96 21.20
N ARG A 563 16.88 -20.74 21.72
CA ARG A 563 16.63 -19.52 20.93
C ARG A 563 17.80 -19.23 19.97
N LEU A 564 17.46 -18.55 18.87
CA LEU A 564 18.33 -18.09 17.77
C LEU A 564 19.46 -17.10 18.18
N GLU A 565 20.00 -17.19 19.39
CA GLU A 565 21.15 -16.37 19.79
C GLU A 565 22.50 -17.03 19.44
N GLU A 566 22.56 -18.34 19.14
CA GLU A 566 23.83 -19.08 18.99
C GLU A 566 24.15 -19.66 17.60
N ASP A 567 23.27 -19.53 16.59
CA ASP A 567 23.54 -20.06 15.24
C ASP A 567 24.25 -19.05 14.30
N THR A 568 24.91 -18.03 14.87
CA THR A 568 25.76 -17.08 14.14
C THR A 568 27.07 -17.68 13.61
N GLN A 569 27.29 -19.00 13.73
CA GLN A 569 28.55 -19.66 13.36
C GLN A 569 28.42 -20.74 12.27
N ARG A 570 27.23 -21.06 11.77
CA ARG A 570 27.12 -21.76 10.48
C ARG A 570 27.43 -20.75 9.39
N ALA A 571 28.47 -21.03 8.61
CA ALA A 571 29.04 -20.15 7.60
C ALA A 571 27.95 -19.36 6.88
N PRO A 572 27.97 -18.02 6.93
CA PRO A 572 26.96 -17.27 6.24
C PRO A 572 27.13 -17.56 4.75
N LEU A 573 26.05 -18.00 4.09
CA LEU A 573 25.88 -17.64 2.68
C LEU A 573 26.02 -16.12 2.66
N ASN A 574 27.17 -15.63 2.17
CA ASN A 574 27.63 -14.25 2.13
C ASN A 574 26.60 -13.22 2.64
N PRO A 575 26.72 -12.75 3.89
CA PRO A 575 25.71 -11.91 4.47
C PRO A 575 25.99 -10.45 4.06
N LEU A 576 24.94 -9.75 3.64
CA LEU A 576 24.80 -8.28 3.63
C LEU A 576 25.10 -7.49 2.34
N ASP A 577 25.08 -8.10 1.15
CA ASP A 577 25.13 -7.28 -0.09
C ASP A 577 24.44 -7.89 -1.33
N GLU A 578 24.53 -9.21 -1.55
CA GLU A 578 23.97 -9.85 -2.75
C GLU A 578 22.44 -10.01 -2.79
N PRO A 579 21.74 -10.39 -1.70
CA PRO A 579 20.31 -10.67 -1.79
C PRO A 579 19.43 -9.41 -1.86
N GLU A 580 19.90 -8.24 -1.41
CA GLU A 580 19.23 -6.95 -1.65
C GLU A 580 19.42 -6.53 -3.11
N LYS A 581 20.67 -6.57 -3.62
CA LYS A 581 20.97 -6.31 -5.03
C LYS A 581 20.16 -7.19 -5.98
N GLU A 582 19.83 -8.43 -5.59
CA GLU A 582 19.01 -9.31 -6.42
C GLU A 582 17.54 -8.89 -6.47
N LEU A 583 16.92 -8.56 -5.33
CA LEU A 583 15.56 -7.99 -5.28
C LEU A 583 15.49 -6.65 -6.03
N ASP A 584 16.57 -5.89 -5.98
CA ASP A 584 16.72 -4.63 -6.70
C ASP A 584 16.77 -4.87 -8.21
N ARG A 585 17.61 -5.81 -8.67
CA ARG A 585 17.70 -6.22 -10.09
C ARG A 585 16.36 -6.68 -10.67
N ILE A 586 15.53 -7.37 -9.87
CA ILE A 586 14.18 -7.81 -10.27
C ILE A 586 13.21 -6.63 -10.36
N ALA A 587 13.22 -5.72 -9.36
CA ALA A 587 12.43 -4.49 -9.39
C ALA A 587 12.83 -3.55 -10.55
N GLU A 588 14.07 -3.64 -11.01
CA GLU A 588 14.63 -2.94 -12.17
C GLU A 588 14.27 -3.60 -13.52
N GLY A 589 13.84 -4.87 -13.52
CA GLY A 589 13.51 -5.63 -14.74
C GLY A 589 14.73 -6.04 -15.58
N GLU A 590 15.94 -5.99 -15.00
CA GLU A 590 17.20 -6.28 -15.70
C GLU A 590 17.36 -7.75 -16.09
N ASP A 591 16.90 -8.66 -15.23
CA ASP A 591 16.95 -10.11 -15.45
C ASP A 591 16.19 -10.49 -16.73
N TYR A 592 15.05 -9.85 -17.00
CA TYR A 592 14.28 -10.04 -18.23
C TYR A 592 15.01 -9.54 -19.48
N HIS A 593 15.66 -8.36 -19.44
CA HIS A 593 16.38 -7.83 -20.61
C HIS A 593 17.60 -8.68 -20.96
N GLN A 594 18.32 -9.20 -19.97
CA GLN A 594 19.41 -10.14 -20.19
C GLN A 594 18.89 -11.48 -20.74
N ARG A 595 17.78 -12.01 -20.21
CA ARG A 595 17.15 -13.24 -20.71
C ARG A 595 16.55 -13.11 -22.11
N ALA A 596 15.88 -12.01 -22.43
CA ALA A 596 15.33 -11.78 -23.78
C ALA A 596 16.44 -11.64 -24.82
N ARG A 597 17.58 -11.06 -24.42
CA ARG A 597 18.78 -10.96 -25.26
C ARG A 597 19.46 -12.33 -25.43
N LYS A 598 19.60 -13.09 -24.35
CA LYS A 598 20.14 -14.45 -24.37
C LYS A 598 19.26 -15.41 -25.16
N LYS A 599 17.93 -15.32 -25.01
CA LYS A 599 16.98 -16.10 -25.80
C LYS A 599 17.03 -15.77 -27.30
N ARG A 600 17.35 -14.53 -27.69
CA ARG A 600 17.64 -14.20 -29.11
C ARG A 600 18.97 -14.79 -29.60
N GLU A 601 19.98 -14.87 -28.74
CA GLU A 601 21.27 -15.52 -29.05
C GLU A 601 21.10 -17.05 -29.14
N ASP A 602 20.27 -17.64 -28.27
CA ASP A 602 19.93 -19.05 -28.27
C ASP A 602 18.98 -19.40 -29.45
N ASP A 603 17.96 -18.59 -29.76
CA ASP A 603 17.05 -18.84 -30.90
C ASP A 603 17.78 -18.80 -32.28
N GLU A 604 18.98 -18.21 -32.37
CA GLU A 604 19.85 -18.29 -33.56
C GLU A 604 20.70 -19.59 -33.64
N ASP A 605 20.91 -20.30 -32.51
CA ASP A 605 21.71 -21.53 -32.41
C ASP A 605 20.86 -22.82 -32.31
N TYR A 606 19.57 -22.72 -31.96
CA TYR A 606 18.70 -23.88 -31.66
C TYR A 606 17.89 -24.43 -32.86
N ALA A 607 18.43 -24.38 -34.09
CA ALA A 607 17.80 -25.00 -35.26
C ALA A 607 18.25 -26.45 -35.54
N GLU A 608 19.20 -27.03 -34.79
CA GLU A 608 19.62 -28.42 -34.98
C GLU A 608 20.01 -29.08 -33.65
N GLN A 609 19.07 -29.81 -33.02
CA GLN A 609 19.25 -31.12 -32.37
C GLN A 609 18.15 -31.34 -31.31
N GLN A 610 17.26 -32.29 -31.58
CA GLN A 610 16.28 -32.77 -30.62
C GLN A 610 16.34 -34.30 -30.63
N GLU A 611 16.91 -34.90 -29.58
CA GLU A 611 16.70 -36.31 -29.24
C GLU A 611 16.76 -36.54 -27.71
N SER A 612 15.69 -37.19 -27.25
CA SER A 612 15.37 -37.88 -25.98
C SER A 612 16.25 -37.76 -24.73
N SER A 613 15.58 -37.54 -23.60
CA SER A 613 15.88 -38.26 -22.35
C SER A 613 14.59 -38.51 -21.55
N GLU A 614 14.46 -39.75 -21.10
CA GLU A 614 13.33 -40.39 -20.42
C GLU A 614 13.16 -39.87 -18.98
N GLU A 615 11.91 -39.65 -18.56
CA GLU A 615 11.53 -39.44 -17.15
C GLU A 615 11.20 -40.79 -16.51
N GLU A 616 12.11 -41.30 -15.67
CA GLU A 616 11.79 -42.28 -14.64
C GLU A 616 11.54 -41.54 -13.32
N GLY A 617 10.30 -41.61 -12.82
CA GLY A 617 10.04 -41.28 -11.42
C GLY A 617 8.63 -40.77 -11.13
N ASP A 618 7.61 -41.63 -11.21
CA ASP A 618 6.34 -41.41 -10.47
C ASP A 618 5.49 -42.68 -10.23
N PHE A 619 6.05 -43.88 -10.43
CA PHE A 619 5.28 -45.11 -10.34
C PHE A 619 4.85 -45.50 -8.90
N ILE A 620 5.50 -44.96 -7.87
CA ILE A 620 5.27 -45.36 -6.47
C ILE A 620 4.11 -44.59 -5.84
N GLU A 621 3.92 -43.31 -6.18
CA GLU A 621 2.87 -42.47 -5.59
C GLU A 621 1.47 -42.92 -6.06
N ASP A 622 1.35 -43.27 -7.34
CA ASP A 622 0.14 -43.87 -7.94
C ASP A 622 -0.24 -45.22 -7.31
N LEU A 623 0.75 -46.03 -6.94
CA LEU A 623 0.54 -47.33 -6.28
C LEU A 623 0.00 -47.17 -4.85
N VAL A 624 0.44 -46.14 -4.12
CA VAL A 624 -0.01 -45.85 -2.76
C VAL A 624 -1.45 -45.32 -2.77
N ILE A 625 -1.79 -44.46 -3.73
CA ILE A 625 -3.16 -43.94 -3.91
C ILE A 625 -4.11 -45.09 -4.26
N LEU A 626 -3.73 -45.99 -5.17
CA LEU A 626 -4.52 -47.18 -5.52
C LEU A 626 -4.74 -48.11 -4.31
N ALA A 627 -3.71 -48.33 -3.49
CA ALA A 627 -3.83 -49.15 -2.29
C ALA A 627 -4.79 -48.54 -1.25
N LEU A 628 -4.73 -47.21 -1.05
CA LEU A 628 -5.63 -46.50 -0.14
C LEU A 628 -7.08 -46.50 -0.64
N CYS A 629 -7.30 -46.31 -1.95
CA CYS A 629 -8.63 -46.41 -2.55
C CYS A 629 -9.25 -47.81 -2.38
N LEU A 630 -8.45 -48.87 -2.55
CA LEU A 630 -8.91 -50.25 -2.33
C LEU A 630 -9.25 -50.53 -0.86
N LEU A 631 -8.48 -49.97 0.08
CA LEU A 631 -8.69 -50.15 1.52
C LEU A 631 -9.94 -49.41 2.00
N VAL A 632 -10.17 -48.18 1.51
CA VAL A 632 -11.41 -47.42 1.76
C VAL A 632 -12.61 -48.13 1.12
N GLY A 633 -12.47 -48.62 -0.11
CA GLY A 633 -13.50 -49.41 -0.79
C GLY A 633 -13.87 -50.68 -0.01
N TRP A 634 -12.89 -51.41 0.52
CA TRP A 634 -13.11 -52.55 1.41
C TRP A 634 -13.87 -52.12 2.68
N MET A 635 -13.44 -51.06 3.35
CA MET A 635 -14.09 -50.61 4.58
C MET A 635 -15.54 -50.17 4.35
N VAL A 636 -15.82 -49.50 3.23
CA VAL A 636 -17.20 -49.15 2.82
C VAL A 636 -18.01 -50.41 2.51
N TYR A 637 -17.42 -51.38 1.80
CA TYR A 637 -18.06 -52.66 1.50
C TYR A 637 -18.43 -53.43 2.79
N VAL A 638 -17.49 -53.56 3.74
CA VAL A 638 -17.74 -54.23 5.03
C VAL A 638 -18.79 -53.48 5.86
N ARG A 639 -18.84 -52.15 5.75
CA ARG A 639 -19.83 -51.32 6.45
C ARG A 639 -21.22 -51.44 5.82
N GLN A 640 -21.33 -51.51 4.50
CA GLN A 640 -22.59 -51.74 3.78
C GLN A 640 -23.11 -53.17 3.97
N PHE A 641 -22.23 -54.18 4.03
CA PHE A 641 -22.62 -55.58 4.27
C PHE A 641 -23.15 -55.83 5.69
N ARG A 642 -22.75 -55.00 6.67
CA ARG A 642 -23.27 -55.05 8.05
C ARG A 642 -24.55 -54.25 8.26
N ALA A 643 -24.93 -53.40 7.31
CA ALA A 643 -26.06 -52.49 7.44
C ALA A 643 -26.90 -52.45 6.16
N ALA A 644 -27.67 -53.52 5.90
CA ALA A 644 -29.09 -53.46 5.50
C ALA A 644 -29.53 -54.71 4.69
N GLY A 645 -30.68 -55.25 5.07
CA GLY A 645 -31.58 -56.01 4.20
C GLY A 645 -32.24 -55.11 3.12
N PRO A 646 -33.20 -55.64 2.34
CA PRO A 646 -33.35 -55.27 0.94
C PRO A 646 -34.13 -53.96 0.66
N ASN A 647 -33.48 -53.05 -0.09
CA ASN A 647 -33.97 -52.11 -1.13
C ASN A 647 -35.11 -51.10 -0.81
N PRO A 648 -35.36 -50.04 -1.64
CA PRO A 648 -34.77 -49.66 -2.94
C PRO A 648 -34.28 -48.19 -3.06
N GLN A 649 -33.64 -47.89 -4.20
CA GLN A 649 -33.11 -46.58 -4.65
C GLN A 649 -34.17 -45.48 -4.85
N PRO A 650 -33.74 -44.20 -4.90
CA PRO A 650 -33.92 -43.43 -6.13
C PRO A 650 -32.68 -42.60 -6.58
N LEU A 651 -32.78 -42.17 -7.85
CA LEU A 651 -31.83 -41.56 -8.79
C LEU A 651 -31.22 -40.19 -8.40
N PRO A 652 -30.11 -39.75 -9.06
CA PRO A 652 -29.26 -38.64 -8.62
C PRO A 652 -29.73 -37.27 -9.11
N PRO A 653 -29.46 -36.17 -8.38
CA PRO A 653 -29.46 -34.84 -8.96
C PRO A 653 -28.11 -34.55 -9.64
N GLN A 654 -28.19 -34.12 -10.90
CA GLN A 654 -27.09 -33.52 -11.66
C GLN A 654 -26.53 -32.31 -10.90
N MET A 655 -25.20 -32.21 -10.78
CA MET A 655 -24.52 -31.05 -10.20
C MET A 655 -23.90 -30.13 -11.27
N ASP A 656 -24.13 -28.85 -11.03
CA ASP A 656 -23.73 -27.61 -11.73
C ASP A 656 -22.19 -27.44 -11.79
N PRO A 657 -21.59 -26.90 -12.87
CA PRO A 657 -20.13 -26.76 -13.05
C PRO A 657 -19.39 -25.81 -12.08
N ARG A 658 -20.07 -25.23 -11.08
CA ARG A 658 -19.50 -24.21 -10.16
C ARG A 658 -18.67 -24.75 -8.99
N TRP A 659 -18.36 -26.05 -8.97
CA TRP A 659 -17.55 -26.67 -7.92
C TRP A 659 -16.31 -27.36 -8.51
N ARG A 660 -15.40 -26.56 -9.08
CA ARG A 660 -14.00 -26.95 -9.25
C ARG A 660 -13.18 -26.22 -8.20
N TRP A 661 -13.02 -26.84 -7.04
CA TRP A 661 -12.03 -26.43 -6.05
C TRP A 661 -10.71 -27.12 -6.43
N GLY A 662 -9.66 -26.33 -6.69
CA GLY A 662 -8.27 -26.78 -6.64
C GLY A 662 -7.86 -27.16 -5.21
N PRO A 663 -6.68 -27.79 -5.03
CA PRO A 663 -6.33 -28.39 -3.75
C PRO A 663 -6.16 -27.32 -2.68
N LEU A 664 -6.84 -27.55 -1.57
CA LEU A 664 -6.81 -26.77 -0.33
C LEU A 664 -5.37 -26.39 0.08
N ALA A 665 -5.09 -25.08 0.03
CA ALA A 665 -4.30 -24.34 1.00
C ALA A 665 -4.80 -22.88 0.98
#